data_AF-K2DZM5-F1
#
_entry.id   AF-K2DZM5-F1
#
_cell.length_a   1.000
_cell.length_b   1.000
_cell.length_c   1.000
_cell.angle_alpha   90.00
_cell.angle_beta   90.00
_cell.angle_gamma   90.00
#
_symmetry.space_group_name_H-M   'P 1'
#
loop_
_entity.id
_entity.type
_entity.pdbx_description
1 polymer ?
#
loop_
_entity_poly.entity_id
_entity_poly.type
_entity_poly.pdbx_seq_one_letter_code
_entity_poly.pdbx_strand_id
1 'polypeptide(L)'
;MNHCGSRCKQKGAVLWMLLIAIIMAGSFAFYRTSNVQFNRIQHESKLATNMALAKEALIARAVMDDNRPGSLPCPDLITDSDAWSNKPGDGNADKFIGAATGTCPSYVGWHPWITLDLPELVDETGTRLWYVLSKKLTDDESTSAINSDTEMELSVDGNNEIAALIIAPRGPLNGQGNRPSHTPSDYLDGENGDADDQKYISGPQSDSFNDLVLTITRQELMAAVEKRVANEVRSCLEQQAKATSSYPWPAPLSNTIFKGVSGSLFGMVPDTQPGNPDEALRQTITKLNTTKINLDLTLTAGDLIGQRAAILEIQEVAAYARAQFDRLFIIASALKKAADETAEDEFCKTPSPQPNFKTLSSLFNLGTKNGTIFTESVSGFAETTKNSLPTFAPLLDALVNSGIDLLTTELKAQNDTLLLRRNAAAATIDATTLNTLLTQINRIRNGVLEYSLTSNSVLNASLTSAINAVAIAHTNTLAAKNAFGDIDKLNLAITSTDQLIATNNELLTAAKSYAFTPGVIERAGEIMVAANQLADQAIQLSAVIDKSERAHSLLQTESTRALVASIQPGKDLSALHENALRLLDISLETLGDPNASQTSITPAIINASKSMFSLANAIHPDPAREALIAFKTNLLDSISAPPATLNAGRNLSDQIKGILYWARVASDQANDIAKLSRKSVCAKGDSTSSAYHVARKLLVSIDGESKVTTIVTLLDTLLDKTKILEQYLEAPYATAGVPTIWVGSSCAFLKPPIGIDSWWTANKWKNLVFYQISNQTHQAPGTLKVNGGGNYQTVVLASGKAINTQDRKTRTTVNFMEKINADSSRDNFAITPSVSFTTQPLSSSFNDRLAY
;
A
#
# COMPACT_ATOMS: atom_id res chain seq x y z
N MET A 1 9.29 16.58 62.76
CA MET A 1 9.76 15.19 62.88
C MET A 1 9.73 14.54 61.50
N ASN A 2 10.92 14.25 60.96
CA ASN A 2 11.36 13.15 60.06
C ASN A 2 10.49 12.78 58.83
N HIS A 3 10.93 13.13 57.60
CA HIS A 3 11.74 12.31 56.64
C HIS A 3 10.95 11.23 55.85
N CYS A 4 10.82 11.36 54.52
CA CYS A 4 11.72 10.78 53.51
C CYS A 4 11.10 10.91 52.08
N GLY A 5 11.93 11.07 51.05
CA GLY A 5 11.54 11.41 49.68
C GLY A 5 11.50 10.25 48.67
N SER A 6 10.99 10.55 47.48
CA SER A 6 11.06 9.70 46.28
C SER A 6 11.68 10.48 45.12
N ARG A 7 12.96 10.21 44.84
CA ARG A 7 13.68 10.63 43.63
C ARG A 7 13.19 9.80 42.44
N CYS A 8 12.61 10.43 41.43
CA CYS A 8 12.44 9.85 40.10
C CYS A 8 13.81 9.61 39.45
N LYS A 9 14.07 8.36 39.06
CA LYS A 9 15.25 7.94 38.31
C LYS A 9 15.10 8.35 36.83
N GLN A 10 15.77 9.42 36.41
CA GLN A 10 16.23 9.56 35.02
C GLN A 10 17.63 8.93 34.92
N LYS A 11 17.71 7.72 34.35
CA LYS A 11 18.97 7.10 33.94
C LYS A 11 18.74 6.38 32.61
N GLY A 12 18.90 7.09 31.50
CA GLY A 12 18.80 6.54 30.15
C GLY A 12 19.50 7.43 29.11
N ALA A 13 19.11 8.71 29.02
CA ALA A 13 19.67 9.65 28.03
C ALA A 13 21.14 10.02 28.28
N VAL A 14 21.56 10.15 29.55
CA VAL A 14 22.95 10.51 29.91
C VAL A 14 23.95 9.43 29.50
N LEU A 15 23.54 8.15 29.50
CA LEU A 15 24.44 7.05 29.12
C LEU A 15 24.67 7.01 27.60
N TRP A 16 23.65 7.35 26.81
CA TRP A 16 23.75 7.46 25.35
C TRP A 16 24.59 8.65 24.91
N MET A 17 24.43 9.82 25.55
CA MET A 17 25.28 10.98 25.28
C MET A 17 26.75 10.72 25.65
N LEU A 18 27.01 10.00 26.74
CA LEU A 18 28.37 9.60 27.13
C LEU A 18 28.98 8.60 26.14
N LEU A 19 28.20 7.65 25.62
CA LEU A 19 28.66 6.65 24.66
C LEU A 19 29.02 7.29 23.31
N ILE A 20 28.17 8.23 22.84
CA ILE A 20 28.43 9.03 21.62
C ILE A 20 29.70 9.86 21.81
N ALA A 21 29.89 10.50 22.97
CA ALA A 21 31.11 11.24 23.30
C ALA A 21 32.39 10.36 23.30
N ILE A 22 32.31 9.11 23.78
CA ILE A 22 33.46 8.20 23.81
C ILE A 22 33.79 7.65 22.42
N ILE A 23 32.79 7.38 21.58
CA ILE A 23 32.99 6.99 20.18
C ILE A 23 33.60 8.16 19.37
N MET A 24 33.13 9.39 19.60
CA MET A 24 33.71 10.62 19.02
C MET A 24 35.17 10.82 19.46
N ALA A 25 35.51 10.55 20.73
CA ALA A 25 36.88 10.64 21.22
C ALA A 25 37.81 9.55 20.64
N GLY A 26 37.29 8.34 20.41
CA GLY A 26 38.04 7.23 19.82
C GLY A 26 38.41 7.45 18.35
N SER A 27 37.50 8.03 17.56
CA SER A 27 37.74 8.38 16.15
C SER A 27 38.75 9.53 15.98
N PHE A 28 38.78 10.47 16.93
CA PHE A 28 39.69 11.62 16.91
C PHE A 28 41.14 11.25 17.25
N ALA A 29 41.37 10.24 18.10
CA ALA A 29 42.71 9.84 18.53
C ALA A 29 43.52 9.17 17.40
N PHE A 30 42.87 8.50 16.44
CA PHE A 30 43.56 7.84 15.32
C PHE A 30 43.99 8.83 14.21
N TYR A 31 43.41 10.03 14.15
CA TYR A 31 43.78 11.07 13.18
C TYR A 31 45.03 11.88 13.61
N ARG A 32 45.43 11.79 14.88
CA ARG A 32 46.40 12.73 15.49
C ARG A 32 47.88 12.36 15.35
N THR A 33 48.23 11.23 14.74
CA THR A 33 49.64 10.85 14.57
C THR A 33 50.13 11.15 13.16
N SER A 34 50.34 12.43 12.83
CA SER A 34 51.44 12.94 11.98
C SER A 34 51.43 14.48 11.86
N ASN A 35 52.59 15.07 12.12
CA ASN A 35 53.07 16.43 11.82
C ASN A 35 52.67 17.63 12.70
N VAL A 36 53.73 18.31 13.17
CA VAL A 36 53.77 19.44 14.09
C VAL A 36 54.35 20.66 13.38
N GLN A 37 53.57 21.76 13.29
CA GLN A 37 54.04 23.16 13.18
C GLN A 37 52.94 24.08 13.76
N PHE A 38 53.28 24.99 14.69
CA PHE A 38 52.39 25.28 15.82
C PHE A 38 51.41 26.47 15.74
N ASN A 39 51.41 27.36 14.73
CA ASN A 39 50.47 28.52 14.72
C ASN A 39 49.56 28.60 13.47
N ARG A 40 50.06 28.38 12.25
CA ARG A 40 49.21 28.38 11.03
C ARG A 40 48.31 27.13 10.95
N ILE A 41 48.83 25.97 11.37
CA ILE A 41 48.04 24.73 11.50
C ILE A 41 46.96 24.89 12.57
N GLN A 42 47.18 25.64 13.66
CA GLN A 42 46.16 25.82 14.70
C GLN A 42 44.95 26.64 14.22
N HIS A 43 45.17 27.71 13.45
CA HIS A 43 44.07 28.50 12.90
C HIS A 43 43.32 27.76 11.79
N GLU A 44 44.02 27.14 10.85
CA GLU A 44 43.40 26.30 9.81
C GLU A 44 42.69 25.08 10.44
N SER A 45 43.25 24.49 11.50
CA SER A 45 42.61 23.43 12.28
C SER A 45 41.38 23.92 13.04
N LYS A 46 41.37 25.15 13.58
CA LYS A 46 40.21 25.73 14.28
C LYS A 46 39.08 26.04 13.31
N LEU A 47 39.37 26.66 12.17
CA LEU A 47 38.38 26.90 11.11
C LEU A 47 37.79 25.58 10.60
N ALA A 48 38.63 24.60 10.27
CA ALA A 48 38.15 23.27 9.86
C ALA A 48 37.28 22.60 10.94
N THR A 49 37.63 22.75 12.22
CA THR A 49 36.81 22.25 13.34
C THR A 49 35.47 22.97 13.41
N ASN A 50 35.44 24.30 13.27
CA ASN A 50 34.21 25.08 13.31
C ASN A 50 33.28 24.70 12.14
N MET A 51 33.81 24.59 10.91
CA MET A 51 33.01 24.17 9.76
C MET A 51 32.50 22.74 9.89
N ALA A 52 33.32 21.81 10.40
CA ALA A 52 32.89 20.45 10.69
C ALA A 52 31.77 20.42 11.75
N LEU A 53 31.89 21.22 12.82
CA LEU A 53 30.84 21.31 13.84
C LEU A 53 29.53 21.88 13.28
N ALA A 54 29.59 22.90 12.44
CA ALA A 54 28.44 23.43 11.71
C ALA A 54 27.78 22.35 10.83
N LYS A 55 28.59 21.58 10.09
CA LYS A 55 28.10 20.48 9.22
C LYS A 55 27.38 19.41 10.04
N GLU A 56 28.00 18.95 11.11
CA GLU A 56 27.42 17.92 11.99
C GLU A 56 26.14 18.41 12.67
N ALA A 57 26.06 19.68 13.07
CA ALA A 57 24.85 20.25 13.67
C ALA A 57 23.67 20.32 12.69
N LEU A 58 23.92 20.66 11.42
CA LEU A 58 22.89 20.62 10.38
C LEU A 58 22.40 19.20 10.11
N ILE A 59 23.31 18.22 10.01
CA ILE A 59 22.95 16.80 9.85
C ILE A 59 22.16 16.31 11.07
N ALA A 60 22.59 16.66 12.28
CA ALA A 60 21.89 16.31 13.51
C ALA A 60 20.48 16.93 13.57
N ARG A 61 20.32 18.21 13.20
CA ARG A 61 19.02 18.86 13.13
C ARG A 61 18.07 18.15 12.17
N ALA A 62 18.56 17.72 11.00
CA ALA A 62 17.75 16.97 10.04
C ALA A 62 17.34 15.58 10.54
N VAL A 63 18.20 14.92 11.32
CA VAL A 63 17.90 13.63 11.95
C VAL A 63 16.87 13.77 13.08
N MET A 64 16.98 14.82 13.88
CA MET A 64 16.13 15.09 15.05
C MET A 64 14.79 15.73 14.70
N ASP A 65 14.51 15.99 13.42
CA ASP A 65 13.19 16.46 13.04
C ASP A 65 12.14 15.36 13.26
N ASP A 66 11.22 15.60 14.18
CA ASP A 66 10.18 14.65 14.55
C ASP A 66 9.09 14.51 13.48
N ASN A 67 8.82 15.59 12.73
CA ASN A 67 7.71 15.67 11.78
C ASN A 67 8.19 15.72 10.32
N ARG A 68 9.49 15.86 10.10
CA ARG A 68 10.05 15.91 8.75
C ARG A 68 11.52 15.50 8.68
N PRO A 69 11.83 14.22 8.92
CA PRO A 69 13.20 13.73 8.87
C PRO A 69 13.89 14.10 7.55
N GLY A 70 15.00 14.83 7.64
CA GLY A 70 15.73 15.36 6.49
C GLY A 70 15.55 16.86 6.21
N SER A 71 14.66 17.55 6.92
CA SER A 71 14.52 19.01 6.79
C SER A 71 15.70 19.77 7.40
N LEU A 72 15.94 20.97 6.89
CA LEU A 72 16.98 21.89 7.35
C LEU A 72 16.39 23.30 7.57
N PRO A 73 16.87 24.03 8.58
CA PRO A 73 16.36 25.36 8.91
C PRO A 73 16.74 26.39 7.85
N CYS A 74 15.99 27.48 7.73
CA CYS A 74 16.40 28.61 6.88
C CYS A 74 17.70 29.25 7.39
N PRO A 75 18.51 29.83 6.50
CA PRO A 75 19.57 30.76 6.89
C PRO A 75 19.04 31.95 7.69
N ASP A 76 19.95 32.58 8.44
CA ASP A 76 19.68 33.83 9.17
C ASP A 76 20.17 35.01 8.32
N LEU A 77 19.28 35.81 7.70
CA LEU A 77 19.72 36.95 6.88
C LEU A 77 18.74 38.12 6.78
N ILE A 78 17.44 37.88 6.63
CA ILE A 78 16.51 38.91 6.12
C ILE A 78 15.42 39.26 7.13
N THR A 79 14.94 38.33 7.96
CA THR A 79 13.75 38.59 8.78
C THR A 79 14.07 39.55 9.90
N ASP A 80 13.48 40.75 9.85
CA ASP A 80 13.53 41.72 10.94
C ASP A 80 12.15 41.88 11.58
N SER A 81 11.92 41.21 12.71
CA SER A 81 10.65 41.27 13.42
C SER A 81 10.80 41.25 14.95
N ASP A 82 10.49 42.39 15.57
CA ASP A 82 10.40 42.55 17.03
C ASP A 82 9.39 41.59 17.68
N ALA A 83 8.23 41.37 17.05
CA ALA A 83 7.17 40.52 17.59
C ALA A 83 7.57 39.05 17.77
N TRP A 84 8.63 38.64 17.08
CA TRP A 84 9.08 37.26 16.98
C TRP A 84 10.50 37.08 17.48
N SER A 85 11.14 38.15 17.99
CA SER A 85 12.53 38.19 18.41
C SER A 85 13.49 37.56 17.38
N ASN A 86 13.25 37.83 16.10
CA ASN A 86 14.11 37.40 15.01
C ASN A 86 14.65 38.65 14.29
N LYS A 87 15.97 38.80 14.28
CA LYS A 87 16.71 39.91 13.67
C LYS A 87 17.82 39.35 12.77
N PRO A 88 18.14 40.00 11.65
CA PRO A 88 19.26 39.59 10.81
C PRO A 88 20.56 39.43 11.60
N GLY A 89 21.17 38.26 11.52
CA GLY A 89 22.42 37.94 12.20
C GLY A 89 22.30 37.74 13.71
N ASP A 90 21.12 37.42 14.24
CA ASP A 90 20.96 37.10 15.66
C ASP A 90 21.28 35.63 15.97
N GLY A 91 21.51 34.79 14.96
CA GLY A 91 21.78 33.36 15.05
C GLY A 91 20.53 32.49 15.01
N ASN A 92 19.34 33.07 14.90
CA ASN A 92 18.08 32.36 14.70
C ASN A 92 17.80 32.18 13.21
N ALA A 93 17.37 30.98 12.82
CA ALA A 93 16.89 30.73 11.48
C ALA A 93 15.75 31.69 11.12
N ASP A 94 15.78 32.23 9.89
CA ASP A 94 14.71 33.07 9.40
C ASP A 94 13.36 32.36 9.40
N LYS A 95 12.28 33.12 9.67
CA LYS A 95 10.91 32.58 9.58
C LYS A 95 10.44 32.59 8.13
N PHE A 96 9.62 31.61 7.74
CA PHE A 96 9.08 31.54 6.39
C PHE A 96 8.28 32.78 5.99
N ILE A 97 8.48 33.28 4.77
CA ILE A 97 7.60 34.32 4.19
C ILE A 97 6.32 33.61 3.75
N GLY A 98 5.21 33.97 4.40
CA GLY A 98 3.93 33.31 4.20
C GLY A 98 3.94 31.91 4.78
N ALA A 99 3.38 31.73 5.99
CA ALA A 99 3.25 30.42 6.62
C ALA A 99 2.49 29.38 5.77
N ALA A 100 1.81 29.80 4.69
CA ALA A 100 1.13 28.94 3.73
C ALA A 100 1.96 28.56 2.49
N THR A 101 3.09 29.24 2.24
CA THR A 101 4.01 28.97 1.12
C THR A 101 5.35 28.40 1.58
N GLY A 102 5.70 28.60 2.86
CA GLY A 102 6.81 27.93 3.53
C GLY A 102 8.17 28.05 2.86
N THR A 103 8.37 29.20 2.23
CA THR A 103 9.60 29.52 1.52
C THR A 103 10.49 30.31 2.46
N CYS A 104 11.80 29.99 2.48
CA CYS A 104 12.75 30.80 3.22
C CYS A 104 12.80 32.22 2.61
N PRO A 105 12.89 33.27 3.44
CA PRO A 105 13.15 34.63 2.95
C PRO A 105 14.41 34.71 2.10
N SER A 106 15.44 33.96 2.48
CA SER A 106 16.67 33.75 1.73
C SER A 106 17.12 32.30 1.83
N TYR A 107 17.75 31.79 0.77
CA TYR A 107 18.39 30.47 0.76
C TYR A 107 19.91 30.52 0.92
N VAL A 108 20.45 31.72 1.04
CA VAL A 108 21.83 32.04 1.45
C VAL A 108 21.77 32.99 2.64
N GLY A 109 22.62 32.80 3.65
CA GLY A 109 22.62 33.67 4.81
C GLY A 109 23.66 33.26 5.84
N TRP A 110 23.58 33.82 7.05
CA TRP A 110 24.40 33.39 8.16
C TRP A 110 23.98 31.99 8.64
N HIS A 111 24.95 31.23 9.12
CA HIS A 111 24.70 29.96 9.79
C HIS A 111 23.86 30.19 11.08
N PRO A 112 22.69 29.56 11.26
CA PRO A 112 21.80 29.87 12.38
C PRO A 112 22.21 29.14 13.67
N TRP A 113 23.31 29.58 14.31
CA TRP A 113 23.92 28.86 15.44
C TRP A 113 23.02 28.74 16.68
N ILE A 114 22.16 29.71 16.98
CA ILE A 114 21.22 29.61 18.11
C ILE A 114 20.16 28.54 17.83
N THR A 115 19.59 28.53 16.62
CA THR A 115 18.61 27.49 16.22
C THR A 115 19.22 26.10 16.24
N LEU A 116 20.52 25.99 16.00
CA LEU A 116 21.27 24.73 16.01
C LEU A 116 21.88 24.40 17.39
N ASP A 117 21.58 25.18 18.43
CA ASP A 117 22.13 25.02 19.79
C ASP A 117 23.67 24.96 19.84
N LEU A 118 24.29 25.85 19.07
CA LEU A 118 25.73 26.00 18.95
C LEU A 118 26.21 27.36 19.49
N PRO A 119 27.46 27.44 19.97
CA PRO A 119 28.12 28.74 20.07
C PRO A 119 28.28 29.36 18.68
N GLU A 120 28.41 30.68 18.63
CA GLU A 120 28.67 31.39 17.38
C GLU A 120 29.97 30.90 16.71
N LEU A 121 29.84 30.35 15.51
CA LEU A 121 30.95 29.79 14.75
C LEU A 121 31.46 30.82 13.74
N VAL A 122 32.75 31.12 13.85
CA VAL A 122 33.44 32.12 13.03
C VAL A 122 34.69 31.55 12.38
N ASP A 123 35.15 32.20 11.33
CA ASP A 123 36.43 31.92 10.71
C ASP A 123 37.61 32.51 11.49
N GLU A 124 38.80 32.38 10.93
CA GLU A 124 40.05 32.90 11.50
C GLU A 124 40.12 34.43 11.63
N THR A 125 39.26 35.16 10.92
CA THR A 125 39.15 36.63 10.98
C THR A 125 38.08 37.10 11.97
N GLY A 126 37.31 36.16 12.53
CA GLY A 126 36.15 36.46 13.38
C GLY A 126 34.87 36.69 12.60
N THR A 127 34.86 36.43 11.28
CA THR A 127 33.66 36.54 10.45
C THR A 127 32.82 35.27 10.57
N ARG A 128 31.49 35.41 10.67
CA ARG A 128 30.56 34.28 10.76
C ARG A 128 30.60 33.41 9.51
N LEU A 129 30.30 32.13 9.70
CA LEU A 129 30.11 31.20 8.59
C LEU A 129 28.81 31.53 7.85
N TRP A 130 28.87 31.49 6.52
CA TRP A 130 27.71 31.51 5.64
C TRP A 130 27.14 30.10 5.48
N TYR A 131 25.84 30.04 5.27
CA TYR A 131 25.06 28.83 5.11
C TYR A 131 24.14 28.98 3.90
N VAL A 132 24.12 27.92 3.08
CA VAL A 132 23.27 27.83 1.89
C VAL A 132 22.45 26.55 1.95
N LEU A 133 21.16 26.65 1.67
CA LEU A 133 20.18 25.57 1.75
C LEU A 133 19.62 25.22 0.37
N SER A 134 19.57 23.93 0.02
CA SER A 134 18.77 23.43 -1.09
C SER A 134 17.28 23.64 -0.80
N LYS A 135 16.56 24.32 -1.69
CA LYS A 135 15.18 24.76 -1.46
C LYS A 135 14.22 23.61 -1.10
N LYS A 136 14.45 22.43 -1.67
CA LYS A 136 13.64 21.22 -1.44
C LYS A 136 13.80 20.61 -0.04
N LEU A 137 14.78 21.05 0.75
CA LEU A 137 15.02 20.56 2.12
C LEU A 137 14.54 21.54 3.20
N THR A 138 13.84 22.60 2.83
CA THR A 138 13.30 23.60 3.77
C THR A 138 12.38 22.97 4.81
N ASP A 139 12.40 23.45 6.05
CA ASP A 139 11.57 22.96 7.18
C ASP A 139 10.08 23.36 7.15
N ASP A 140 9.41 23.21 6.00
CA ASP A 140 7.97 23.54 5.85
C ASP A 140 7.09 22.38 5.34
N GLU A 141 6.12 21.96 6.13
CA GLU A 141 5.17 20.90 5.81
C GLU A 141 4.34 21.12 4.51
N SER A 142 4.24 22.35 3.97
CA SER A 142 3.57 22.62 2.68
C SER A 142 4.46 22.37 1.44
N THR A 143 5.77 22.21 1.62
CA THR A 143 6.73 21.92 0.54
C THR A 143 6.75 20.43 0.13
N SER A 144 7.47 20.11 -0.96
CA SER A 144 7.54 18.75 -1.52
C SER A 144 8.05 17.71 -0.51
N ALA A 145 7.60 16.46 -0.65
CA ALA A 145 8.05 15.33 0.18
C ALA A 145 9.59 15.23 0.28
N ILE A 146 10.13 15.10 1.51
CA ILE A 146 11.57 14.91 1.78
C ILE A 146 11.88 13.45 2.11
N ASN A 147 12.66 12.80 1.26
CA ASN A 147 13.20 11.46 1.44
C ASN A 147 14.47 11.26 0.60
N SER A 148 15.03 10.05 0.60
CA SER A 148 16.28 9.74 -0.10
C SER A 148 16.25 9.99 -1.62
N ASP A 149 15.09 9.89 -2.26
CA ASP A 149 14.91 10.15 -3.70
C ASP A 149 14.59 11.63 -4.01
N THR A 150 14.62 12.51 -3.00
CA THR A 150 14.47 13.96 -3.22
C THR A 150 15.67 14.48 -3.99
N GLU A 151 15.43 14.98 -5.21
CA GLU A 151 16.45 15.61 -6.03
C GLU A 151 16.93 16.92 -5.41
N MET A 152 18.23 17.21 -5.49
CA MET A 152 18.80 18.47 -5.01
C MET A 152 18.82 19.53 -6.11
N GLU A 153 18.91 20.80 -5.71
CA GLU A 153 18.99 21.93 -6.64
C GLU A 153 20.33 22.66 -6.61
N LEU A 154 21.13 22.47 -5.55
CA LEU A 154 22.45 23.11 -5.41
C LEU A 154 23.51 22.37 -6.24
N SER A 155 24.37 23.14 -6.89
CA SER A 155 25.53 22.64 -7.63
C SER A 155 26.83 23.22 -7.08
N VAL A 156 27.83 22.36 -6.85
CA VAL A 156 29.20 22.79 -6.53
C VAL A 156 30.15 22.16 -7.52
N ASP A 157 30.87 22.96 -8.29
CA ASP A 157 31.83 22.50 -9.32
C ASP A 157 31.20 21.48 -10.30
N GLY A 158 29.90 21.65 -10.60
CA GLY A 158 29.11 20.76 -11.47
C GLY A 158 28.52 19.53 -10.78
N ASN A 159 28.77 19.31 -9.48
CA ASN A 159 28.13 18.26 -8.70
C ASN A 159 26.76 18.74 -8.18
N ASN A 160 25.68 18.15 -8.68
CA ASN A 160 24.29 18.53 -8.36
C ASN A 160 23.69 17.73 -7.18
N GLU A 161 24.52 17.08 -6.37
CA GLU A 161 24.08 16.24 -5.24
C GLU A 161 24.27 16.94 -3.89
N ILE A 162 24.20 18.28 -3.86
CA ILE A 162 24.49 19.09 -2.69
C ILE A 162 23.19 19.44 -1.94
N ALA A 163 23.12 19.08 -0.67
CA ALA A 163 21.99 19.38 0.21
C ALA A 163 22.12 20.77 0.84
N ALA A 164 23.34 21.13 1.22
CA ALA A 164 23.68 22.42 1.81
C ALA A 164 25.17 22.74 1.66
N LEU A 165 25.52 24.01 1.84
CA LEU A 165 26.90 24.48 1.93
C LEU A 165 27.13 25.27 3.21
N ILE A 166 28.35 25.17 3.73
CA ILE A 166 28.90 26.07 4.75
C ILE A 166 30.10 26.75 4.12
N ILE A 167 30.11 28.08 4.09
CA ILE A 167 31.16 28.86 3.45
C ILE A 167 31.84 29.74 4.49
N ALA A 168 33.17 29.66 4.58
CA ALA A 168 33.96 30.57 5.37
C ALA A 168 34.56 31.65 4.45
N PRO A 169 34.15 32.93 4.60
CA PRO A 169 34.50 34.03 3.70
C PRO A 169 35.94 34.54 3.88
N ARG A 170 36.60 34.22 5.00
CA ARG A 170 37.96 34.66 5.33
C ARG A 170 38.13 36.17 5.21
N GLY A 171 39.37 36.65 5.05
CA GLY A 171 39.67 38.08 4.98
C GLY A 171 39.11 38.74 3.72
N PRO A 172 38.67 40.01 3.76
CA PRO A 172 38.08 40.68 2.60
C PRO A 172 39.07 40.80 1.44
N LEU A 173 38.61 40.46 0.24
CA LEU A 173 39.30 40.72 -1.03
C LEU A 173 38.96 42.13 -1.57
N ASN A 174 39.64 42.53 -2.65
CA ASN A 174 39.35 43.81 -3.30
C ASN A 174 37.90 43.87 -3.77
N GLY A 175 37.14 44.85 -3.27
CA GLY A 175 35.70 45.01 -3.54
C GLY A 175 34.79 44.66 -2.37
N GLN A 176 35.27 43.90 -1.38
CA GLN A 176 34.52 43.47 -0.19
C GLN A 176 34.69 44.40 1.02
N GLY A 177 34.73 45.72 0.78
CA GLY A 177 35.06 46.72 1.80
C GLY A 177 33.92 47.05 2.77
N ASN A 178 32.68 46.63 2.50
CA ASN A 178 31.49 47.04 3.24
C ASN A 178 31.14 46.13 4.42
N ARG A 179 32.11 45.42 5.00
CA ARG A 179 31.88 44.57 6.17
C ARG A 179 31.85 45.43 7.47
N PRO A 180 30.82 45.34 8.34
CA PRO A 180 29.72 44.40 8.31
C PRO A 180 28.51 44.83 7.45
N SER A 181 27.94 43.91 6.67
CA SER A 181 26.69 44.07 5.91
C SER A 181 25.90 42.74 5.88
N HIS A 182 24.76 42.69 5.15
CA HIS A 182 23.99 41.46 4.89
C HIS A 182 24.05 41.01 3.42
N THR A 183 24.94 41.60 2.62
CA THR A 183 25.03 41.29 1.19
C THR A 183 26.04 40.16 0.96
N PRO A 184 25.66 39.02 0.34
CA PRO A 184 26.60 37.92 0.08
C PRO A 184 27.89 38.36 -0.62
N SER A 185 27.80 39.22 -1.65
CA SER A 185 28.95 39.72 -2.40
C SER A 185 29.94 40.58 -1.60
N ASP A 186 29.55 41.09 -0.42
CA ASP A 186 30.47 41.79 0.48
C ASP A 186 31.35 40.80 1.28
N TYR A 187 31.06 39.50 1.20
CA TYR A 187 31.73 38.45 1.96
C TYR A 187 32.26 37.29 1.13
N LEU A 188 31.47 36.81 0.16
CA LEU A 188 31.75 35.62 -0.64
C LEU A 188 32.36 36.01 -2.00
N ASP A 189 33.12 35.10 -2.59
CA ASP A 189 33.96 35.35 -3.77
C ASP A 189 33.38 34.76 -5.06
N GLY A 190 33.50 35.51 -6.15
CA GLY A 190 33.09 35.06 -7.49
C GLY A 190 31.63 34.60 -7.51
N GLU A 191 31.37 33.43 -8.10
CA GLU A 191 30.03 32.82 -8.18
C GLU A 191 29.35 32.68 -6.81
N ASN A 192 30.12 32.45 -5.75
CA ASN A 192 29.56 32.28 -4.41
C ASN A 192 28.90 33.57 -3.88
N GLY A 193 29.32 34.74 -4.37
CA GLY A 193 28.78 36.05 -3.99
C GLY A 193 27.52 36.47 -4.76
N ASP A 194 27.22 35.84 -5.90
CA ASP A 194 26.08 36.18 -6.74
C ASP A 194 24.77 35.61 -6.16
N ALA A 195 24.83 34.36 -5.66
CA ALA A 195 23.78 33.68 -4.91
C ALA A 195 22.36 33.70 -5.54
N ASP A 196 22.27 33.84 -6.86
CA ASP A 196 21.01 34.01 -7.60
C ASP A 196 20.53 32.72 -8.30
N ASP A 197 21.43 31.80 -8.62
CA ASP A 197 21.17 30.66 -9.50
C ASP A 197 21.41 29.26 -8.89
N GLN A 198 21.75 29.19 -7.60
CA GLN A 198 22.05 27.96 -6.84
C GLN A 198 23.35 27.24 -7.26
N LYS A 199 24.23 27.90 -8.01
CA LYS A 199 25.58 27.41 -8.32
C LYS A 199 26.62 28.05 -7.42
N TYR A 200 27.60 27.24 -7.06
CA TYR A 200 28.71 27.61 -6.20
C TYR A 200 29.97 26.93 -6.71
N ILE A 201 31.12 27.48 -6.34
CA ILE A 201 32.43 26.99 -6.76
C ILE A 201 33.34 26.80 -5.55
N SER A 202 34.24 25.82 -5.66
CA SER A 202 35.35 25.66 -4.72
C SER A 202 36.68 25.78 -5.43
N GLY A 203 37.72 26.27 -4.73
CA GLY A 203 39.01 26.52 -5.36
C GLY A 203 40.12 26.80 -4.36
N PRO A 204 41.39 26.73 -4.82
CA PRO A 204 42.53 27.13 -4.01
C PRO A 204 42.51 28.65 -3.77
N GLN A 205 43.07 29.05 -2.63
CA GLN A 205 43.22 30.48 -2.32
C GLN A 205 44.08 31.20 -3.37
N SER A 206 43.60 32.37 -3.80
CA SER A 206 44.22 33.28 -4.77
C SER A 206 43.89 34.74 -4.41
N ASP A 207 44.39 35.69 -5.20
CA ASP A 207 44.11 37.12 -5.00
C ASP A 207 42.65 37.49 -5.29
N SER A 208 41.88 36.59 -5.92
CA SER A 208 40.47 36.80 -6.32
C SER A 208 39.50 35.75 -5.77
N PHE A 209 39.98 34.80 -4.98
CA PHE A 209 39.16 33.74 -4.38
C PHE A 209 39.85 33.18 -3.15
N ASN A 210 39.27 33.31 -1.97
CA ASN A 210 39.75 32.75 -0.71
C ASN A 210 38.66 32.02 0.09
N ASP A 211 37.39 32.03 -0.35
CA ASP A 211 36.31 31.23 0.21
C ASP A 211 36.71 29.77 0.45
N LEU A 212 36.46 29.28 1.67
CA LEU A 212 36.54 27.86 1.98
C LEU A 212 35.11 27.29 2.01
N VAL A 213 34.80 26.42 1.05
CA VAL A 213 33.49 25.79 0.91
C VAL A 213 33.50 24.37 1.47
N LEU A 214 32.63 24.10 2.44
CA LEU A 214 32.34 22.75 2.93
C LEU A 214 30.95 22.34 2.47
N THR A 215 30.89 21.26 1.70
CA THR A 215 29.62 20.72 1.21
C THR A 215 29.03 19.69 2.14
N ILE A 216 27.70 19.66 2.19
CA ILE A 216 26.91 18.56 2.74
C ILE A 216 26.21 17.92 1.54
N THR A 217 26.63 16.72 1.16
CA THR A 217 26.00 16.00 0.06
C THR A 217 24.67 15.38 0.50
N ARG A 218 23.77 15.15 -0.46
CA ARG A 218 22.53 14.39 -0.23
C ARG A 218 22.81 13.04 0.41
N GLN A 219 23.83 12.33 -0.06
CA GLN A 219 24.16 11.00 0.42
C GLN A 219 24.64 11.02 1.88
N GLU A 220 25.42 12.03 2.29
CA GLU A 220 25.85 12.19 3.68
C GLU A 220 24.67 12.53 4.60
N LEU A 221 23.84 13.51 4.22
CA LEU A 221 22.66 13.91 5.00
C LEU A 221 21.67 12.74 5.15
N MET A 222 21.26 12.15 4.02
CA MET A 222 20.23 11.12 4.01
C MET A 222 20.69 9.83 4.66
N ALA A 223 21.97 9.47 4.60
CA ALA A 223 22.48 8.29 5.30
C ALA A 223 22.22 8.31 6.81
N ALA A 224 22.30 9.49 7.44
CA ALA A 224 21.99 9.65 8.85
C ALA A 224 20.47 9.60 9.12
N VAL A 225 19.70 10.29 8.28
CA VAL A 225 18.22 10.34 8.35
C VAL A 225 17.60 8.95 8.14
N GLU A 226 18.04 8.22 7.13
CA GLU A 226 17.64 6.85 6.80
C GLU A 226 17.87 5.90 7.98
N LYS A 227 19.01 6.04 8.67
CA LYS A 227 19.31 5.24 9.86
C LYS A 227 18.37 5.57 11.02
N ARG A 228 17.96 6.83 11.18
CA ARG A 228 16.93 7.23 12.15
C ARG A 228 15.56 6.66 11.77
N VAL A 229 15.12 6.81 10.53
CA VAL A 229 13.84 6.27 10.03
C VAL A 229 13.78 4.74 10.17
N ALA A 230 14.84 4.02 9.78
CA ALA A 230 14.91 2.57 9.95
C ALA A 230 14.85 2.15 11.43
N ASN A 231 15.48 2.91 12.33
CA ASN A 231 15.41 2.64 13.77
C ASN A 231 14.02 2.91 14.37
N GLU A 232 13.27 3.88 13.86
CA GLU A 232 11.90 4.11 14.31
C GLU A 232 10.96 2.99 13.91
N VAL A 233 11.06 2.53 12.66
CA VAL A 233 10.31 1.36 12.19
C VAL A 233 10.70 0.12 13.02
N ARG A 234 11.99 -0.10 13.28
CA ARG A 234 12.45 -1.20 14.15
C ARG A 234 11.85 -1.07 15.55
N SER A 235 11.92 0.12 16.17
CA SER A 235 11.36 0.37 17.49
C SER A 235 9.86 0.09 17.55
N CYS A 236 9.12 0.50 16.52
CA CYS A 236 7.71 0.20 16.38
C CYS A 236 7.46 -1.31 16.28
N LEU A 237 8.17 -2.02 15.38
CA LEU A 237 8.03 -3.47 15.20
C LEU A 237 8.30 -4.24 16.50
N GLU A 238 9.34 -3.85 17.24
CA GLU A 238 9.69 -4.49 18.52
C GLU A 238 8.64 -4.21 19.62
N GLN A 239 8.05 -3.01 19.67
CA GLN A 239 6.97 -2.71 20.61
C GLN A 239 5.69 -3.46 20.26
N GLN A 240 5.33 -3.47 18.98
CA GLN A 240 4.22 -4.23 18.44
C GLN A 240 4.36 -5.70 18.83
N ALA A 241 5.49 -6.32 18.49
CA ALA A 241 5.74 -7.75 18.72
C ALA A 241 5.74 -8.11 20.22
N LYS A 242 6.18 -7.21 21.11
CA LYS A 242 6.06 -7.39 22.55
C LYS A 242 4.61 -7.32 23.04
N ALA A 243 3.79 -6.45 22.45
CA ALA A 243 2.40 -6.27 22.83
C ALA A 243 1.48 -7.38 22.30
N THR A 244 1.72 -7.87 21.09
CA THR A 244 0.86 -8.83 20.38
C THR A 244 1.43 -10.25 20.30
N SER A 245 2.68 -10.45 20.73
CA SER A 245 3.48 -11.68 20.54
C SER A 245 3.81 -12.02 19.08
N SER A 246 3.50 -11.14 18.13
CA SER A 246 3.72 -11.37 16.70
C SER A 246 4.09 -10.10 15.94
N TYR A 247 5.01 -10.24 14.98
CA TYR A 247 5.27 -9.19 14.01
C TYR A 247 4.16 -9.13 12.95
N PRO A 248 3.79 -7.94 12.46
CA PRO A 248 2.96 -7.82 11.27
C PRO A 248 3.67 -8.45 10.07
N TRP A 249 2.92 -9.08 9.18
CA TRP A 249 3.47 -9.61 7.94
C TRP A 249 3.93 -8.45 7.03
N PRO A 250 5.18 -8.48 6.54
CA PRO A 250 5.66 -7.51 5.56
C PRO A 250 4.80 -7.52 4.31
N ALA A 251 4.68 -6.36 3.66
CA ALA A 251 4.05 -6.24 2.35
C ALA A 251 5.08 -6.58 1.26
N PRO A 252 5.01 -7.76 0.62
CA PRO A 252 5.96 -8.12 -0.42
C PRO A 252 5.95 -7.13 -1.58
N LEU A 253 7.06 -7.04 -2.31
CA LEU A 253 7.21 -6.14 -3.45
C LEU A 253 6.21 -6.41 -4.57
N SER A 254 5.76 -7.67 -4.74
CA SER A 254 4.69 -8.05 -5.68
C SER A 254 3.33 -7.46 -5.32
N ASN A 255 3.13 -7.02 -4.06
CA ASN A 255 1.91 -6.37 -3.63
C ASN A 255 2.03 -4.84 -3.76
N THR A 256 1.30 -4.26 -4.71
CA THR A 256 1.35 -2.82 -5.01
C THR A 256 0.50 -1.96 -4.06
N ILE A 257 -0.38 -2.59 -3.27
CA ILE A 257 -1.30 -1.90 -2.34
C ILE A 257 -0.83 -1.94 -0.88
N PHE A 258 0.46 -2.26 -0.65
CA PHE A 258 1.10 -2.35 0.67
C PHE A 258 0.38 -3.29 1.64
N LYS A 259 -0.18 -4.38 1.13
CA LYS A 259 -0.83 -5.41 1.95
C LYS A 259 0.20 -6.46 2.36
N GLY A 260 0.29 -6.69 3.67
CA GLY A 260 1.01 -7.82 4.26
C GLY A 260 0.47 -9.14 3.74
N VAL A 261 1.36 -10.11 3.53
CA VAL A 261 1.02 -11.44 2.98
C VAL A 261 1.37 -12.49 4.02
N SER A 262 0.45 -13.41 4.27
CA SER A 262 0.64 -14.43 5.32
C SER A 262 1.94 -15.20 5.04
N GLY A 263 2.76 -15.48 6.05
CA GLY A 263 4.05 -16.17 5.87
C GLY A 263 5.12 -15.45 5.05
N SER A 264 4.89 -14.24 4.52
CA SER A 264 5.95 -13.43 3.94
C SER A 264 6.91 -13.00 5.03
N LEU A 265 8.21 -13.08 4.77
CA LEU A 265 9.23 -12.73 5.77
C LEU A 265 9.95 -11.43 5.43
N PHE A 266 9.83 -10.91 4.20
CA PHE A 266 10.45 -9.67 3.77
C PHE A 266 9.49 -8.80 2.94
N GLY A 267 9.56 -7.48 3.12
CA GLY A 267 8.78 -6.55 2.32
C GLY A 267 8.78 -5.12 2.88
N MET A 268 7.92 -4.29 2.33
CA MET A 268 7.65 -2.94 2.82
C MET A 268 6.80 -2.96 4.09
N VAL A 269 6.81 -1.86 4.84
CA VAL A 269 5.91 -1.67 6.00
C VAL A 269 4.44 -1.72 5.53
N PRO A 270 3.59 -2.58 6.11
CA PRO A 270 2.26 -2.83 5.59
C PRO A 270 1.22 -1.78 6.02
N ASP A 271 0.47 -1.24 5.05
CA ASP A 271 -0.73 -0.44 5.30
C ASP A 271 -1.90 -1.32 5.77
N THR A 272 -1.94 -2.57 5.30
CA THR A 272 -2.96 -3.56 5.70
C THR A 272 -2.39 -4.93 5.99
N GLN A 273 -3.07 -5.71 6.82
CA GLN A 273 -2.83 -7.13 7.03
C GLN A 273 -3.94 -7.97 6.36
N PRO A 274 -3.70 -9.27 6.10
CA PRO A 274 -4.76 -10.21 5.77
C PRO A 274 -5.83 -10.23 6.87
N GLY A 275 -7.09 -10.14 6.48
CA GLY A 275 -8.21 -10.25 7.41
C GLY A 275 -9.57 -10.15 6.72
N ASN A 276 -10.64 -10.28 7.50
CA ASN A 276 -12.01 -10.15 7.03
C ASN A 276 -12.50 -8.69 7.25
N PRO A 277 -12.86 -7.95 6.18
CA PRO A 277 -13.32 -6.57 6.29
C PRO A 277 -14.67 -6.40 6.98
N ASP A 278 -15.62 -7.33 6.79
CA ASP A 278 -16.93 -7.35 7.45
C ASP A 278 -16.74 -7.51 8.97
N GLU A 279 -15.96 -8.51 9.38
CA GLU A 279 -15.65 -8.75 10.80
C GLU A 279 -14.90 -7.56 11.42
N ALA A 280 -13.90 -7.01 10.74
CA ALA A 280 -13.20 -5.81 11.21
C ALA A 280 -14.17 -4.63 11.38
N LEU A 281 -15.17 -4.49 10.50
CA LEU A 281 -16.17 -3.42 10.58
C LEU A 281 -17.14 -3.66 11.74
N ARG A 282 -17.58 -4.89 11.97
CA ARG A 282 -18.38 -5.27 13.16
C ARG A 282 -17.64 -5.01 14.46
N GLN A 283 -16.34 -5.27 14.51
CA GLN A 283 -15.49 -4.94 15.66
C GLN A 283 -15.41 -3.42 15.87
N THR A 284 -15.27 -2.64 14.79
CA THR A 284 -15.32 -1.17 14.86
C THR A 284 -16.67 -0.67 15.38
N ILE A 285 -17.80 -1.21 14.88
CA ILE A 285 -19.15 -0.88 15.38
C ILE A 285 -19.26 -1.19 16.87
N THR A 286 -18.78 -2.36 17.29
CA THR A 286 -18.82 -2.79 18.70
C THR A 286 -18.01 -1.85 19.58
N LYS A 287 -16.79 -1.48 19.18
CA LYS A 287 -15.93 -0.55 19.91
C LYS A 287 -16.56 0.83 20.00
N LEU A 288 -17.05 1.39 18.90
CA LEU A 288 -17.75 2.68 18.88
C LEU A 288 -18.97 2.68 19.81
N ASN A 289 -19.71 1.59 19.86
CA ASN A 289 -20.90 1.47 20.70
C ASN A 289 -20.52 1.35 22.19
N THR A 290 -19.48 0.58 22.52
CA THR A 290 -18.97 0.47 23.89
C THR A 290 -18.43 1.81 24.41
N THR A 291 -17.63 2.52 23.60
CA THR A 291 -17.10 3.83 24.00
C THR A 291 -18.19 4.90 24.12
N LYS A 292 -19.22 4.84 23.29
CA LYS A 292 -20.43 5.64 23.46
C LYS A 292 -21.10 5.39 24.80
N ILE A 293 -21.38 4.13 25.14
CA ILE A 293 -22.02 3.77 26.41
C ILE A 293 -21.20 4.30 27.59
N ASN A 294 -19.87 4.13 27.55
CA ASN A 294 -18.97 4.65 28.58
C ASN A 294 -19.04 6.19 28.68
N LEU A 295 -19.05 6.90 27.56
CA LEU A 295 -19.19 8.36 27.55
C LEU A 295 -20.55 8.79 28.14
N ASP A 296 -21.65 8.16 27.74
CA ASP A 296 -22.99 8.48 28.24
C ASP A 296 -23.11 8.23 29.76
N LEU A 297 -22.48 7.17 30.28
CA LEU A 297 -22.41 6.88 31.72
C LEU A 297 -21.62 7.95 32.48
N THR A 298 -20.44 8.35 31.99
CA THR A 298 -19.60 9.37 32.63
C THR A 298 -20.22 10.78 32.55
N LEU A 299 -20.98 11.06 31.49
CA LEU A 299 -21.81 12.27 31.38
C LEU A 299 -22.92 12.29 32.43
N THR A 300 -23.65 11.18 32.56
CA THR A 300 -24.73 11.05 33.55
C THR A 300 -24.21 11.17 34.98
N ALA A 301 -23.03 10.62 35.25
CA ALA A 301 -22.38 10.67 36.57
C ALA A 301 -21.69 12.00 36.88
N GLY A 302 -21.50 12.89 35.89
CA GLY A 302 -20.71 14.11 36.05
C GLY A 302 -19.21 13.88 36.28
N ASP A 303 -18.69 12.71 35.89
CA ASP A 303 -17.27 12.34 36.06
C ASP A 303 -16.40 12.93 34.95
N LEU A 304 -15.76 14.07 35.21
CA LEU A 304 -14.92 14.76 34.23
C LEU A 304 -13.65 13.97 33.85
N ILE A 305 -13.09 13.17 34.76
CA ILE A 305 -11.90 12.36 34.47
C ILE A 305 -12.30 11.20 33.56
N GLY A 306 -13.41 10.53 33.88
CA GLY A 306 -14.00 9.49 33.05
C GLY A 306 -14.40 10.01 31.66
N GLN A 307 -14.99 11.20 31.57
CA GLN A 307 -15.33 11.83 30.28
C GLN A 307 -14.08 12.05 29.43
N ARG A 308 -12.99 12.58 30.01
CA ARG A 308 -11.73 12.78 29.27
C ARG A 308 -11.15 11.45 28.78
N ALA A 309 -11.16 10.41 29.62
CA ALA A 309 -10.68 9.08 29.23
C ALA A 309 -11.52 8.48 28.09
N ALA A 310 -12.86 8.56 28.19
CA ALA A 310 -13.76 8.08 27.15
C ALA A 310 -13.58 8.83 25.82
N ILE A 311 -13.36 10.15 25.85
CA ILE A 311 -13.11 10.95 24.65
C ILE A 311 -11.79 10.54 23.97
N LEU A 312 -10.72 10.27 24.73
CA LEU A 312 -9.46 9.78 24.17
C LEU A 312 -9.63 8.40 23.51
N GLU A 313 -10.42 7.51 24.11
CA GLU A 313 -10.72 6.21 23.51
C GLU A 313 -11.57 6.36 22.23
N ILE A 314 -12.57 7.26 22.23
CA ILE A 314 -13.35 7.59 21.03
C ILE A 314 -12.43 8.12 19.92
N GLN A 315 -11.46 8.97 20.26
CA GLN A 315 -10.50 9.50 19.29
C GLN A 315 -9.71 8.38 18.60
N GLU A 316 -9.17 7.42 19.37
CA GLU A 316 -8.42 6.28 18.81
C GLU A 316 -9.31 5.39 17.93
N VAL A 317 -10.52 5.05 18.41
CA VAL A 317 -11.45 4.19 17.66
C VAL A 317 -11.95 4.89 16.39
N ALA A 318 -12.24 6.19 16.45
CA ALA A 318 -12.68 6.97 15.28
C ALA A 318 -11.55 7.16 14.25
N ALA A 319 -10.30 7.31 14.68
CA ALA A 319 -9.14 7.36 13.79
C ALA A 319 -8.94 6.03 13.06
N TYR A 320 -9.06 4.91 13.78
CA TYR A 320 -9.05 3.58 13.18
C TYR A 320 -10.20 3.38 12.19
N ALA A 321 -11.43 3.74 12.59
CA ALA A 321 -12.62 3.67 11.72
C ALA A 321 -12.42 4.47 10.43
N ARG A 322 -11.90 5.70 10.53
CA ARG A 322 -11.57 6.55 9.38
C ARG A 322 -10.59 5.87 8.43
N ALA A 323 -9.50 5.29 8.94
CA ALA A 323 -8.55 4.54 8.11
C ALA A 323 -9.19 3.30 7.46
N GLN A 324 -10.07 2.60 8.19
CA GLN A 324 -10.83 1.49 7.64
C GLN A 324 -11.70 1.90 6.47
N PHE A 325 -12.44 3.02 6.56
CA PHE A 325 -13.26 3.53 5.47
C PHE A 325 -12.42 3.98 4.27
N ASP A 326 -11.27 4.61 4.51
CA ASP A 326 -10.38 4.99 3.42
C ASP A 326 -9.83 3.75 2.71
N ARG A 327 -9.48 2.71 3.47
CA ARG A 327 -8.99 1.46 2.89
C ARG A 327 -10.07 0.74 2.08
N LEU A 328 -11.30 0.66 2.60
CA LEU A 328 -12.44 0.12 1.86
C LEU A 328 -12.66 0.90 0.56
N PHE A 329 -12.56 2.23 0.59
CA PHE A 329 -12.63 3.06 -0.61
C PHE A 329 -11.52 2.75 -1.62
N ILE A 330 -10.27 2.61 -1.18
CA ILE A 330 -9.13 2.29 -2.07
C ILE A 330 -9.31 0.94 -2.73
N ILE A 331 -9.65 -0.10 -1.96
CA ILE A 331 -9.83 -1.45 -2.49
C ILE A 331 -11.04 -1.52 -3.44
N ALA A 332 -12.16 -0.89 -3.07
CA ALA A 332 -13.33 -0.82 -3.94
C ALA A 332 -13.04 -0.02 -5.22
N SER A 333 -12.23 1.06 -5.15
CA SER A 333 -11.80 1.80 -6.34
C SER A 333 -10.95 0.93 -7.28
N ALA A 334 -10.04 0.11 -6.73
CA ALA A 334 -9.24 -0.82 -7.50
C ALA A 334 -10.10 -1.92 -8.16
N LEU A 335 -11.06 -2.48 -7.43
CA LEU A 335 -11.99 -3.48 -7.97
C LEU A 335 -12.85 -2.90 -9.08
N LYS A 336 -13.43 -1.71 -8.88
CA LYS A 336 -14.21 -1.04 -9.92
C LYS A 336 -13.37 -0.80 -11.16
N LYS A 337 -12.16 -0.27 -11.00
CA LYS A 337 -11.26 -0.01 -12.12
C LYS A 337 -10.99 -1.27 -12.93
N ALA A 338 -10.57 -2.35 -12.26
CA ALA A 338 -10.27 -3.61 -12.93
C ALA A 338 -11.50 -4.23 -13.62
N ALA A 339 -12.67 -4.13 -12.97
CA ALA A 339 -13.94 -4.57 -13.51
C ALA A 339 -14.36 -3.78 -14.77
N ASP A 340 -14.27 -2.46 -14.72
CA ASP A 340 -14.59 -1.58 -15.87
C ASP A 340 -13.57 -1.78 -17.00
N GLU A 341 -12.27 -1.94 -16.71
CA GLU A 341 -11.25 -2.24 -17.73
C GLU A 341 -11.50 -3.60 -18.42
N THR A 342 -12.02 -4.57 -17.67
CA THR A 342 -12.42 -5.89 -18.20
C THR A 342 -13.66 -5.77 -19.09
N ALA A 343 -14.69 -5.03 -18.65
CA ALA A 343 -16.05 -5.10 -19.20
C ALA A 343 -16.49 -3.92 -20.07
N GLU A 344 -15.80 -2.78 -20.00
CA GLU A 344 -16.21 -1.53 -20.62
C GLU A 344 -15.02 -0.83 -21.33
N ASP A 345 -15.35 0.05 -22.28
CA ASP A 345 -14.34 0.73 -23.11
C ASP A 345 -13.68 1.91 -22.42
N GLU A 346 -14.26 2.38 -21.31
CA GLU A 346 -13.76 3.50 -20.52
C GLU A 346 -13.95 3.29 -19.02
N PHE A 347 -12.98 3.74 -18.24
CA PHE A 347 -13.07 3.91 -16.78
C PHE A 347 -12.90 5.39 -16.44
N CYS A 348 -13.84 6.01 -15.72
CA CYS A 348 -13.80 7.44 -15.37
C CYS A 348 -13.44 8.40 -16.55
N LYS A 349 -13.93 8.12 -17.76
CA LYS A 349 -13.63 8.85 -19.03
C LYS A 349 -12.20 8.68 -19.55
N THR A 350 -11.42 7.77 -18.98
CA THR A 350 -10.14 7.31 -19.55
C THR A 350 -10.37 6.01 -20.30
N PRO A 351 -9.84 5.87 -21.53
CA PRO A 351 -9.97 4.63 -22.28
C PRO A 351 -9.41 3.43 -21.51
N SER A 352 -10.14 2.32 -21.50
CA SER A 352 -9.67 1.05 -20.97
C SER A 352 -8.62 0.42 -21.89
N PRO A 353 -7.72 -0.44 -21.37
CA PRO A 353 -6.83 -1.25 -22.21
C PRO A 353 -7.60 -2.08 -23.23
N GLN A 354 -7.06 -2.21 -24.45
CA GLN A 354 -7.68 -2.96 -25.55
C GLN A 354 -6.67 -3.94 -26.19
N PRO A 355 -7.13 -5.08 -26.72
CA PRO A 355 -8.51 -5.58 -26.65
C PRO A 355 -8.87 -6.05 -25.23
N ASN A 356 -10.13 -5.88 -24.82
CA ASN A 356 -10.68 -6.42 -23.56
C ASN A 356 -11.81 -7.43 -23.82
N PHE A 357 -12.49 -7.91 -22.76
CA PHE A 357 -13.55 -8.90 -22.90
C PHE A 357 -14.79 -8.41 -23.63
N LYS A 358 -15.03 -7.08 -23.70
CA LYS A 358 -16.11 -6.51 -24.51
C LYS A 358 -15.82 -6.64 -26.00
N THR A 359 -14.58 -6.35 -26.39
CA THR A 359 -14.07 -6.59 -27.75
C THR A 359 -14.13 -8.08 -28.10
N LEU A 360 -13.66 -8.94 -27.20
CA LEU A 360 -13.70 -10.40 -27.38
C LEU A 360 -15.13 -10.94 -27.51
N SER A 361 -16.05 -10.46 -26.68
CA SER A 361 -17.47 -10.85 -26.73
C SER A 361 -18.09 -10.46 -28.07
N SER A 362 -17.78 -9.27 -28.58
CA SER A 362 -18.27 -8.80 -29.87
C SER A 362 -17.79 -9.69 -31.02
N LEU A 363 -16.51 -10.08 -31.00
CA LEU A 363 -15.92 -11.00 -31.98
C LEU A 363 -16.59 -12.38 -31.95
N PHE A 364 -16.73 -12.99 -30.77
CA PHE A 364 -17.34 -14.31 -30.63
C PHE A 364 -18.84 -14.29 -30.97
N ASN A 365 -19.58 -13.27 -30.53
CA ASN A 365 -21.01 -13.13 -30.85
C ASN A 365 -21.24 -13.00 -32.36
N LEU A 366 -20.38 -12.27 -33.08
CA LEU A 366 -20.46 -12.17 -34.54
C LEU A 366 -20.02 -13.48 -35.21
N GLY A 367 -18.87 -14.00 -34.80
CA GLY A 367 -18.22 -15.18 -35.35
C GLY A 367 -19.05 -16.46 -35.19
N THR A 368 -19.93 -16.53 -34.20
CA THR A 368 -20.70 -17.75 -33.87
C THR A 368 -22.18 -17.68 -34.26
N LYS A 369 -22.57 -16.72 -35.12
CA LYS A 369 -23.95 -16.58 -35.60
C LYS A 369 -24.41 -17.81 -36.38
N ASN A 370 -23.62 -18.25 -37.36
CA ASN A 370 -23.91 -19.41 -38.22
C ASN A 370 -22.61 -20.10 -38.68
N GLY A 371 -22.74 -21.25 -39.36
CA GLY A 371 -21.60 -22.07 -39.77
C GLY A 371 -20.64 -21.36 -40.74
N THR A 372 -21.16 -20.59 -41.70
CA THR A 372 -20.33 -19.88 -42.69
C THR A 372 -19.44 -18.84 -42.04
N ILE A 373 -20.03 -17.96 -41.23
CA ILE A 373 -19.28 -16.90 -40.53
C ILE A 373 -18.26 -17.50 -39.55
N PHE A 374 -18.60 -18.62 -38.92
CA PHE A 374 -17.71 -19.32 -38.00
C PHE A 374 -16.43 -19.81 -38.69
N THR A 375 -16.56 -20.44 -39.86
CA THR A 375 -15.40 -20.90 -40.64
C THR A 375 -14.47 -19.75 -41.01
N GLU A 376 -15.02 -18.57 -41.30
CA GLU A 376 -14.24 -17.36 -41.62
C GLU A 376 -13.58 -16.73 -40.39
N SER A 377 -14.23 -16.82 -39.21
CA SER A 377 -13.81 -16.09 -38.01
C SER A 377 -12.88 -16.88 -37.08
N VAL A 378 -12.91 -18.22 -37.14
CA VAL A 378 -12.25 -19.09 -36.14
C VAL A 378 -10.74 -18.86 -36.02
N SER A 379 -10.08 -18.46 -37.10
CA SER A 379 -8.64 -18.16 -37.12
C SER A 379 -8.25 -16.95 -36.26
N GLY A 380 -9.17 -16.00 -36.06
CA GLY A 380 -8.94 -14.78 -35.27
C GLY A 380 -9.23 -14.92 -33.78
N PHE A 381 -9.88 -16.01 -33.36
CA PHE A 381 -10.29 -16.20 -31.96
C PHE A 381 -9.08 -16.36 -31.03
N ALA A 382 -8.12 -17.23 -31.37
CA ALA A 382 -6.97 -17.51 -30.50
C ALA A 382 -6.16 -16.25 -30.18
N GLU A 383 -5.85 -15.44 -31.20
CA GLU A 383 -5.06 -14.21 -31.06
C GLU A 383 -5.81 -13.15 -30.23
N THR A 384 -7.09 -12.93 -30.51
CA THR A 384 -7.88 -11.94 -29.75
C THR A 384 -8.07 -12.39 -28.30
N THR A 385 -8.28 -13.69 -28.06
CA THR A 385 -8.35 -14.27 -26.71
C THR A 385 -7.03 -14.05 -25.97
N LYS A 386 -5.89 -14.38 -26.59
CA LYS A 386 -4.55 -14.18 -26.02
C LYS A 386 -4.33 -12.72 -25.61
N ASN A 387 -4.76 -11.76 -26.44
CA ASN A 387 -4.56 -10.34 -26.19
C ASN A 387 -5.59 -9.75 -25.20
N SER A 388 -6.74 -10.38 -25.01
CA SER A 388 -7.78 -9.91 -24.07
C SER A 388 -7.59 -10.45 -22.64
N LEU A 389 -7.06 -11.67 -22.50
CA LEU A 389 -6.86 -12.34 -21.21
C LEU A 389 -6.08 -11.53 -20.16
N PRO A 390 -5.04 -10.74 -20.50
CA PRO A 390 -4.31 -9.92 -19.52
C PRO A 390 -5.19 -8.93 -18.73
N THR A 391 -6.35 -8.53 -19.26
CA THR A 391 -7.29 -7.65 -18.53
C THR A 391 -8.01 -8.37 -17.38
N PHE A 392 -7.99 -9.70 -17.33
CA PHE A 392 -8.59 -10.50 -16.25
C PHE A 392 -7.74 -10.49 -14.97
N ALA A 393 -6.40 -10.42 -15.10
CA ALA A 393 -5.48 -10.46 -13.96
C ALA A 393 -5.82 -9.42 -12.89
N PRO A 394 -5.94 -8.12 -13.26
CA PRO A 394 -6.31 -7.08 -12.30
C PRO A 394 -7.66 -7.33 -11.62
N LEU A 395 -8.63 -7.92 -12.32
CA LEU A 395 -9.97 -8.21 -11.78
C LEU A 395 -9.88 -9.27 -10.69
N LEU A 396 -9.20 -10.40 -10.95
CA LEU A 396 -9.02 -11.45 -9.96
C LEU A 396 -8.22 -10.96 -8.75
N ASP A 397 -7.14 -10.21 -8.98
CA ASP A 397 -6.31 -9.63 -7.91
C ASP A 397 -7.13 -8.69 -7.03
N ALA A 398 -7.96 -7.82 -7.63
CA ALA A 398 -8.80 -6.90 -6.88
C ALA A 398 -9.93 -7.62 -6.12
N LEU A 399 -10.52 -8.66 -6.69
CA LEU A 399 -11.50 -9.51 -6.00
C LEU A 399 -10.89 -10.17 -4.76
N VAL A 400 -9.74 -10.83 -4.92
CA VAL A 400 -9.00 -11.46 -3.80
C VAL A 400 -8.62 -10.44 -2.72
N ASN A 401 -8.16 -9.25 -3.11
CA ASN A 401 -7.76 -8.20 -2.18
C ASN A 401 -8.94 -7.52 -1.47
N SER A 402 -10.12 -7.53 -2.08
CA SER A 402 -11.37 -7.04 -1.48
C SER A 402 -12.03 -8.03 -0.54
N GLY A 403 -11.89 -9.33 -0.81
CA GLY A 403 -12.63 -10.37 -0.11
C GLY A 403 -14.15 -10.29 -0.33
N ILE A 404 -14.61 -9.51 -1.31
CA ILE A 404 -16.03 -9.40 -1.65
C ILE A 404 -16.48 -10.71 -2.31
N ASP A 405 -17.58 -11.26 -1.81
CA ASP A 405 -18.29 -12.37 -2.43
C ASP A 405 -19.36 -11.79 -3.36
N LEU A 406 -19.12 -11.93 -4.67
CA LEU A 406 -20.02 -11.40 -5.69
C LEU A 406 -21.37 -12.12 -5.68
N LEU A 407 -21.38 -13.45 -5.49
CA LEU A 407 -22.61 -14.24 -5.51
C LEU A 407 -23.54 -13.81 -4.38
N THR A 408 -23.04 -13.76 -3.15
CA THR A 408 -23.88 -13.52 -1.98
C THR A 408 -24.52 -12.13 -2.03
N THR A 409 -23.71 -11.12 -2.34
CA THR A 409 -24.17 -9.73 -2.47
C THR A 409 -25.20 -9.59 -3.59
N GLU A 410 -24.92 -10.15 -4.76
CA GLU A 410 -25.81 -10.04 -5.92
C GLU A 410 -27.10 -10.84 -5.72
N LEU A 411 -27.00 -12.10 -5.26
CA LEU A 411 -28.15 -12.96 -5.04
C LEU A 411 -29.08 -12.37 -3.99
N LYS A 412 -28.55 -11.81 -2.89
CA LYS A 412 -29.35 -11.10 -1.89
C LYS A 412 -30.11 -9.92 -2.50
N ALA A 413 -29.42 -9.03 -3.21
CA ALA A 413 -30.05 -7.87 -3.84
C ALA A 413 -31.16 -8.26 -4.84
N GLN A 414 -30.92 -9.30 -5.64
CA GLN A 414 -31.92 -9.83 -6.58
C GLN A 414 -33.07 -10.53 -5.85
N ASN A 415 -32.83 -11.22 -4.73
CA ASN A 415 -33.86 -11.89 -3.94
C ASN A 415 -34.76 -10.88 -3.20
N ASP A 416 -34.20 -9.78 -2.69
CA ASP A 416 -34.96 -8.69 -2.08
C ASP A 416 -35.86 -8.01 -3.11
N THR A 417 -35.33 -7.76 -4.32
CA THR A 417 -36.13 -7.23 -5.43
C THR A 417 -37.21 -8.23 -5.86
N LEU A 418 -36.90 -9.53 -5.91
CA LEU A 418 -37.86 -10.59 -6.22
C LEU A 418 -39.02 -10.60 -5.22
N LEU A 419 -38.74 -10.50 -3.92
CA LEU A 419 -39.74 -10.42 -2.86
C LEU A 419 -40.68 -9.22 -3.07
N LEU A 420 -40.14 -8.04 -3.38
CA LEU A 420 -40.94 -6.85 -3.67
C LEU A 420 -41.86 -7.04 -4.89
N ARG A 421 -41.34 -7.62 -5.99
CA ARG A 421 -42.14 -7.87 -7.20
C ARG A 421 -43.18 -8.96 -6.99
N ARG A 422 -42.85 -10.00 -6.22
CA ARG A 422 -43.76 -11.07 -5.81
C ARG A 422 -44.94 -10.50 -5.01
N ASN A 423 -44.66 -9.66 -4.01
CA ASN A 423 -45.71 -9.02 -3.21
C ASN A 423 -46.63 -8.13 -4.06
N ALA A 424 -46.06 -7.38 -5.02
CA ALA A 424 -46.85 -6.57 -5.95
C ALA A 424 -47.75 -7.42 -6.86
N ALA A 425 -47.24 -8.53 -7.40
CA ALA A 425 -48.01 -9.46 -8.24
C ALA A 425 -49.13 -10.18 -7.46
N ALA A 426 -48.91 -10.47 -6.17
CA ALA A 426 -49.93 -11.02 -5.29
C ALA A 426 -51.03 -10.00 -4.93
N ALA A 427 -50.67 -8.72 -4.79
CA ALA A 427 -51.60 -7.66 -4.41
C ALA A 427 -52.43 -7.13 -5.58
N THR A 428 -51.90 -7.13 -6.81
CA THR A 428 -52.58 -6.61 -8.01
C THR A 428 -52.43 -7.61 -9.15
N ILE A 429 -53.54 -8.26 -9.48
CA ILE A 429 -53.62 -9.27 -10.56
C ILE A 429 -53.76 -8.54 -11.89
N ASP A 430 -52.64 -8.03 -12.43
CA ASP A 430 -52.57 -7.47 -13.79
C ASP A 430 -51.36 -8.02 -14.57
N ALA A 431 -51.40 -7.92 -15.90
CA ALA A 431 -50.32 -8.43 -16.75
C ALA A 431 -48.99 -7.68 -16.56
N THR A 432 -49.02 -6.46 -16.03
CA THR A 432 -47.84 -5.61 -15.82
C THR A 432 -47.04 -6.07 -14.61
N THR A 433 -47.71 -6.37 -13.49
CA THR A 433 -47.05 -6.90 -12.28
C THR A 433 -46.43 -8.27 -12.55
N LEU A 434 -47.15 -9.16 -13.25
CA LEU A 434 -46.64 -10.46 -13.68
C LEU A 434 -45.47 -10.35 -14.66
N ASN A 435 -45.51 -9.40 -15.61
CA ASN A 435 -44.39 -9.17 -16.51
C ASN A 435 -43.14 -8.65 -15.77
N THR A 436 -43.33 -7.81 -14.75
CA THR A 436 -42.24 -7.30 -13.92
C THR A 436 -41.64 -8.41 -13.05
N LEU A 437 -42.48 -9.27 -12.47
CA LEU A 437 -42.04 -10.45 -11.74
C LEU A 437 -41.26 -11.42 -12.65
N LEU A 438 -41.81 -11.75 -13.83
CA LEU A 438 -41.14 -12.61 -14.81
C LEU A 438 -39.79 -12.04 -15.25
N THR A 439 -39.71 -10.72 -15.42
CA THR A 439 -38.46 -10.02 -15.75
C THR A 439 -37.42 -10.22 -14.65
N GLN A 440 -37.82 -10.10 -13.38
CA GLN A 440 -36.94 -10.31 -12.24
C GLN A 440 -36.48 -11.78 -12.13
N ILE A 441 -37.38 -12.74 -12.33
CA ILE A 441 -37.04 -14.17 -12.39
C ILE A 441 -36.04 -14.44 -13.50
N ASN A 442 -36.22 -13.84 -14.69
CA ASN A 442 -35.28 -13.99 -15.80
C ASN A 442 -33.89 -13.39 -15.53
N ARG A 443 -33.80 -12.30 -14.76
CA ARG A 443 -32.51 -11.74 -14.33
C ARG A 443 -31.74 -12.68 -13.42
N ILE A 444 -32.43 -13.33 -12.47
CA ILE A 444 -31.82 -14.32 -11.59
C ILE A 444 -31.41 -15.56 -12.39
N ARG A 445 -32.31 -16.04 -13.25
CA ARG A 445 -32.11 -17.24 -14.08
C ARG A 445 -30.92 -17.07 -15.02
N ASN A 446 -30.98 -16.10 -15.94
CA ASN A 446 -30.02 -15.93 -17.03
C ASN A 446 -28.81 -15.05 -16.64
N GLY A 447 -28.63 -14.80 -15.36
CA GLY A 447 -27.56 -13.98 -14.79
C GLY A 447 -26.89 -14.74 -13.66
N VAL A 448 -27.25 -14.40 -12.42
CA VAL A 448 -26.64 -14.94 -11.19
C VAL A 448 -26.50 -16.45 -11.23
N LEU A 449 -27.57 -17.19 -11.52
CA LEU A 449 -27.56 -18.65 -11.42
C LEU A 449 -26.93 -19.32 -12.66
N GLU A 450 -27.21 -18.84 -13.88
CA GLU A 450 -26.60 -19.35 -15.13
C GLU A 450 -25.07 -19.25 -15.10
N TYR A 451 -24.54 -18.15 -14.54
CA TYR A 451 -23.11 -17.86 -14.53
C TYR A 451 -22.41 -18.24 -13.22
N SER A 452 -23.05 -18.98 -12.33
CA SER A 452 -22.44 -19.55 -11.12
C SER A 452 -22.10 -21.02 -11.31
N LEU A 453 -20.98 -21.47 -10.75
CA LEU A 453 -20.64 -22.90 -10.65
C LEU A 453 -19.73 -23.14 -9.46
N THR A 454 -19.74 -24.34 -8.90
CA THR A 454 -18.80 -24.70 -7.83
C THR A 454 -18.51 -26.18 -7.84
N SER A 455 -17.26 -26.51 -7.53
CA SER A 455 -16.75 -27.86 -7.32
C SER A 455 -17.08 -28.42 -5.93
N ASN A 456 -17.47 -27.56 -4.98
CA ASN A 456 -17.86 -27.99 -3.65
C ASN A 456 -19.23 -28.67 -3.69
N SER A 457 -19.31 -29.92 -3.22
CA SER A 457 -20.52 -30.74 -3.34
C SER A 457 -21.75 -30.17 -2.66
N VAL A 458 -21.60 -29.57 -1.47
CA VAL A 458 -22.70 -29.02 -0.68
C VAL A 458 -23.22 -27.71 -1.28
N LEU A 459 -22.33 -26.81 -1.69
CA LEU A 459 -22.74 -25.60 -2.42
C LEU A 459 -23.34 -25.95 -3.77
N ASN A 460 -22.78 -26.93 -4.48
CA ASN A 460 -23.30 -27.35 -5.78
C ASN A 460 -24.73 -27.93 -5.66
N ALA A 461 -25.03 -28.67 -4.59
CA ALA A 461 -26.39 -29.15 -4.32
C ALA A 461 -27.38 -28.00 -4.08
N SER A 462 -26.97 -26.99 -3.31
CA SER A 462 -27.78 -25.80 -3.04
C SER A 462 -27.98 -24.94 -4.29
N LEU A 463 -26.92 -24.75 -5.09
CA LEU A 463 -26.97 -24.04 -6.37
C LEU A 463 -27.88 -24.75 -7.37
N THR A 464 -27.77 -26.07 -7.49
CA THR A 464 -28.65 -26.88 -8.34
C THR A 464 -30.11 -26.75 -7.91
N SER A 465 -30.38 -26.70 -6.60
CA SER A 465 -31.73 -26.52 -6.08
C SER A 465 -32.32 -25.15 -6.45
N ALA A 466 -31.53 -24.08 -6.35
CA ALA A 466 -31.92 -22.74 -6.80
C ALA A 466 -32.16 -22.68 -8.32
N ILE A 467 -31.31 -23.32 -9.13
CA ILE A 467 -31.46 -23.41 -10.59
C ILE A 467 -32.78 -24.13 -10.97
N ASN A 468 -33.10 -25.22 -10.28
CA ASN A 468 -34.36 -25.93 -10.51
C ASN A 468 -35.57 -25.07 -10.09
N ALA A 469 -35.50 -24.40 -8.94
CA ALA A 469 -36.56 -23.54 -8.45
C ALA A 469 -36.83 -22.34 -9.39
N VAL A 470 -35.79 -21.71 -9.94
CA VAL A 470 -35.97 -20.57 -10.86
C VAL A 470 -36.60 -21.00 -12.18
N ALA A 471 -36.27 -22.20 -12.68
CA ALA A 471 -36.88 -22.74 -13.90
C ALA A 471 -38.38 -23.01 -13.72
N ILE A 472 -38.78 -23.53 -12.55
CA ILE A 472 -40.18 -23.75 -12.19
C ILE A 472 -40.91 -22.41 -12.04
N ALA A 473 -40.34 -21.46 -11.28
CA ALA A 473 -40.92 -20.14 -11.07
C ALA A 473 -41.11 -19.38 -12.40
N HIS A 474 -40.14 -19.46 -13.30
CA HIS A 474 -40.23 -18.91 -14.65
C HIS A 474 -41.41 -19.50 -15.42
N THR A 475 -41.50 -20.83 -15.47
CA THR A 475 -42.54 -21.53 -16.24
C THR A 475 -43.94 -21.20 -15.73
N ASN A 476 -44.14 -21.22 -14.41
CA ASN A 476 -45.44 -20.92 -13.80
C ASN A 476 -45.81 -19.45 -13.95
N THR A 477 -44.86 -18.52 -13.79
CA THR A 477 -45.13 -17.08 -13.97
C THR A 477 -45.45 -16.75 -15.42
N LEU A 478 -44.76 -17.36 -16.38
CA LEU A 478 -45.07 -17.23 -17.80
C LEU A 478 -46.46 -17.79 -18.12
N ALA A 479 -46.83 -18.93 -17.53
CA ALA A 479 -48.16 -19.50 -17.70
C ALA A 479 -49.26 -18.60 -17.12
N ALA A 480 -49.06 -18.04 -15.92
CA ALA A 480 -49.98 -17.08 -15.31
C ALA A 480 -50.11 -15.79 -16.14
N LYS A 481 -49.00 -15.28 -16.68
CA LYS A 481 -48.99 -14.12 -17.58
C LYS A 481 -49.80 -14.39 -18.86
N ASN A 482 -49.64 -15.56 -19.46
CA ASN A 482 -50.31 -15.92 -20.71
C ASN A 482 -51.80 -16.27 -20.53
N ALA A 483 -52.20 -16.65 -19.31
CA ALA A 483 -53.58 -16.99 -18.94
C ALA A 483 -54.10 -16.03 -17.86
N PHE A 484 -54.20 -14.75 -18.23
CA PHE A 484 -54.62 -13.70 -17.31
C PHE A 484 -56.01 -13.96 -16.71
N GLY A 485 -56.12 -13.85 -15.38
CA GLY A 485 -57.35 -14.11 -14.61
C GLY A 485 -57.51 -15.54 -14.08
N ASP A 486 -56.60 -16.46 -14.44
CA ASP A 486 -56.55 -17.83 -13.90
C ASP A 486 -55.91 -17.84 -12.51
N ILE A 487 -56.75 -17.96 -11.47
CA ILE A 487 -56.34 -17.88 -10.06
C ILE A 487 -55.39 -19.03 -9.68
N ASP A 488 -55.58 -20.23 -10.24
CA ASP A 488 -54.75 -21.39 -9.92
C ASP A 488 -53.33 -21.22 -10.46
N LYS A 489 -53.20 -20.72 -11.70
CA LYS A 489 -51.88 -20.41 -12.27
C LYS A 489 -51.19 -19.26 -11.54
N LEU A 490 -51.95 -18.26 -11.09
CA LEU A 490 -51.40 -17.19 -10.26
C LEU A 490 -50.87 -17.75 -8.93
N ASN A 491 -51.65 -18.57 -8.23
CA ASN A 491 -51.22 -19.21 -6.98
C ASN A 491 -49.97 -20.05 -7.20
N LEU A 492 -49.91 -20.85 -8.27
CA LEU A 492 -48.71 -21.61 -8.63
C LEU A 492 -47.50 -20.71 -8.91
N ALA A 493 -47.68 -19.58 -9.61
CA ALA A 493 -46.60 -18.62 -9.86
C ALA A 493 -46.08 -18.00 -8.55
N ILE A 494 -46.97 -17.61 -7.64
CA ILE A 494 -46.60 -17.06 -6.33
C ILE A 494 -45.88 -18.12 -5.47
N THR A 495 -46.46 -19.32 -5.30
CA THR A 495 -45.86 -20.38 -4.50
C THR A 495 -44.51 -20.85 -5.04
N SER A 496 -44.36 -20.99 -6.35
CA SER A 496 -43.05 -21.33 -6.94
C SER A 496 -42.03 -20.20 -6.83
N THR A 497 -42.47 -18.94 -6.81
CA THR A 497 -41.58 -17.80 -6.50
C THR A 497 -41.17 -17.78 -5.03
N ASP A 498 -42.07 -18.10 -4.11
CA ASP A 498 -41.75 -18.23 -2.68
C ASP A 498 -40.74 -19.35 -2.43
N GLN A 499 -40.88 -20.48 -3.13
CA GLN A 499 -39.90 -21.56 -3.10
C GLN A 499 -38.54 -21.10 -3.64
N LEU A 500 -38.52 -20.35 -4.75
CA LEU A 500 -37.29 -19.77 -5.28
C LEU A 500 -36.60 -18.87 -4.24
N ILE A 501 -37.36 -17.97 -3.60
CA ILE A 501 -36.83 -17.08 -2.54
C ILE A 501 -36.21 -17.90 -1.40
N ALA A 502 -36.89 -18.96 -0.95
CA ALA A 502 -36.40 -19.85 0.09
C ALA A 502 -35.10 -20.56 -0.34
N THR A 503 -35.06 -21.18 -1.52
CA THR A 503 -33.85 -21.87 -2.02
C THR A 503 -32.69 -20.92 -2.25
N ASN A 504 -32.94 -19.67 -2.66
CA ASN A 504 -31.90 -18.65 -2.76
C ASN A 504 -31.33 -18.31 -1.38
N ASN A 505 -32.17 -18.20 -0.35
CA ASN A 505 -31.72 -17.96 1.03
C ASN A 505 -30.93 -19.16 1.60
N GLU A 506 -31.29 -20.38 1.23
CA GLU A 506 -30.51 -21.59 1.56
C GLU A 506 -29.13 -21.55 0.90
N LEU A 507 -29.04 -21.20 -0.38
CA LEU A 507 -27.77 -21.02 -1.08
C LEU A 507 -26.91 -19.90 -0.43
N LEU A 508 -27.52 -18.76 -0.09
CA LEU A 508 -26.85 -17.68 0.64
C LEU A 508 -26.30 -18.17 1.99
N THR A 509 -27.09 -18.94 2.73
CA THR A 509 -26.68 -19.48 4.04
C THR A 509 -25.55 -20.50 3.88
N ALA A 510 -25.65 -21.39 2.90
CA ALA A 510 -24.61 -22.36 2.59
C ALA A 510 -23.30 -21.65 2.27
N ALA A 511 -23.31 -20.65 1.38
CA ALA A 511 -22.12 -19.85 1.01
C ALA A 511 -21.47 -19.17 2.23
N LYS A 512 -22.28 -18.61 3.15
CA LYS A 512 -21.78 -17.92 4.36
C LYS A 512 -21.28 -18.86 5.46
N SER A 513 -21.69 -20.12 5.46
CA SER A 513 -21.40 -21.08 6.53
C SER A 513 -20.01 -21.74 6.46
N TYR A 514 -19.26 -21.53 5.38
CA TYR A 514 -17.94 -22.12 5.22
C TYR A 514 -16.89 -21.41 6.09
N ALA A 515 -16.44 -22.11 7.13
CA ALA A 515 -15.30 -21.70 7.94
C ALA A 515 -14.15 -22.68 7.73
N PHE A 516 -12.97 -22.17 7.36
CA PHE A 516 -11.72 -22.93 7.29
C PHE A 516 -10.75 -22.44 8.37
N THR A 517 -9.72 -23.24 8.64
CA THR A 517 -8.64 -22.88 9.56
C THR A 517 -8.00 -21.55 9.14
N PRO A 518 -7.89 -20.57 10.07
CA PRO A 518 -7.12 -19.34 9.85
C PRO A 518 -5.72 -19.64 9.29
N GLY A 519 -5.18 -18.75 8.45
CA GLY A 519 -3.92 -18.99 7.73
C GLY A 519 -4.08 -19.81 6.43
N VAL A 520 -4.74 -20.98 6.44
CA VAL A 520 -4.95 -21.76 5.19
C VAL A 520 -5.86 -21.01 4.24
N ILE A 521 -6.92 -20.40 4.78
CA ILE A 521 -7.88 -19.60 4.00
C ILE A 521 -7.21 -18.35 3.39
N GLU A 522 -6.25 -17.73 4.09
CA GLU A 522 -5.50 -16.56 3.61
C GLU A 522 -4.63 -16.92 2.39
N ARG A 523 -4.07 -18.13 2.39
CA ARG A 523 -3.23 -18.65 1.30
C ARG A 523 -4.00 -18.92 0.01
N ALA A 524 -5.30 -19.22 0.07
CA ALA A 524 -6.08 -19.52 -1.13
C ALA A 524 -6.04 -18.35 -2.13
N GLY A 525 -6.25 -17.13 -1.64
CA GLY A 525 -6.20 -15.93 -2.47
C GLY A 525 -4.81 -15.72 -3.11
N GLU A 526 -3.75 -15.90 -2.33
CA GLU A 526 -2.37 -15.76 -2.82
C GLU A 526 -2.05 -16.83 -3.88
N ILE A 527 -2.50 -18.07 -3.69
CA ILE A 527 -2.36 -19.16 -4.66
C ILE A 527 -3.12 -18.84 -5.95
N MET A 528 -4.32 -18.26 -5.88
CA MET A 528 -5.09 -17.84 -7.06
C MET A 528 -4.37 -16.75 -7.85
N VAL A 529 -3.88 -15.72 -7.16
CA VAL A 529 -3.10 -14.63 -7.77
C VAL A 529 -1.84 -15.18 -8.43
N ALA A 530 -1.10 -16.05 -7.75
CA ALA A 530 0.12 -16.67 -8.27
C ALA A 530 -0.16 -17.55 -9.50
N ALA A 531 -1.21 -18.38 -9.45
CA ALA A 531 -1.64 -19.21 -10.57
C ALA A 531 -2.02 -18.36 -11.79
N ASN A 532 -2.70 -17.24 -11.55
CA ASN A 532 -3.09 -16.32 -12.60
C ASN A 532 -1.87 -15.65 -13.25
N GLN A 533 -0.95 -15.14 -12.44
CA GLN A 533 0.30 -14.52 -12.91
C GLN A 533 1.15 -15.49 -13.73
N LEU A 534 1.30 -16.74 -13.27
CA LEU A 534 2.01 -17.78 -14.01
C LEU A 534 1.34 -18.07 -15.37
N ALA A 535 0.01 -18.19 -15.40
CA ALA A 535 -0.72 -18.43 -16.63
C ALA A 535 -0.58 -17.27 -17.64
N ASP A 536 -0.69 -16.02 -17.16
CA ASP A 536 -0.57 -14.84 -18.01
C ASP A 536 0.87 -14.67 -18.53
N GLN A 537 1.87 -14.93 -17.68
CA GLN A 537 3.27 -14.97 -18.10
C GLN A 537 3.51 -16.04 -19.17
N ALA A 538 2.98 -17.24 -19.00
CA ALA A 538 3.16 -18.35 -19.93
C ALA A 538 2.63 -18.03 -21.34
N ILE A 539 1.45 -17.40 -21.44
CA ILE A 539 0.89 -17.02 -22.75
C ILE A 539 1.61 -15.85 -23.40
N GLN A 540 2.28 -15.00 -22.62
CA GLN A 540 3.07 -13.87 -23.11
C GLN A 540 4.51 -14.24 -23.51
N LEU A 541 4.92 -15.50 -23.28
CA LEU A 541 6.26 -15.95 -23.65
C LEU A 541 6.58 -15.67 -25.12
N SER A 542 7.80 -15.23 -25.39
CA SER A 542 8.29 -15.09 -26.74
C SER A 542 8.45 -16.48 -27.41
N ALA A 543 8.33 -16.51 -28.74
CA ALA A 543 8.54 -17.76 -29.50
C ALA A 543 9.98 -18.31 -29.32
N VAL A 544 10.94 -17.41 -29.08
CA VAL A 544 12.34 -17.73 -28.78
C VAL A 544 12.69 -17.14 -27.42
N ILE A 545 12.53 -17.95 -26.38
CA ILE A 545 12.70 -17.52 -24.98
C ILE A 545 14.16 -17.19 -24.71
N ASP A 546 14.42 -15.93 -24.36
CA ASP A 546 15.76 -15.49 -24.01
C ASP A 546 16.15 -15.88 -22.56
N LYS A 547 17.43 -15.66 -22.22
CA LYS A 547 17.95 -16.03 -20.89
C LYS A 547 17.28 -15.27 -19.74
N SER A 548 16.93 -14.01 -19.96
CA SER A 548 16.32 -13.15 -18.94
C SER A 548 14.85 -13.53 -18.71
N GLU A 549 14.11 -13.80 -19.78
CA GLU A 549 12.72 -14.25 -19.75
C GLU A 549 12.59 -15.63 -19.08
N ARG A 550 13.52 -16.54 -19.39
CA ARG A 550 13.62 -17.84 -18.72
C ARG A 550 13.93 -17.69 -17.23
N ALA A 551 14.92 -16.87 -16.88
CA ALA A 551 15.30 -16.64 -15.48
C ALA A 551 14.16 -16.04 -14.66
N HIS A 552 13.41 -15.09 -15.23
CA HIS A 552 12.23 -14.51 -14.60
C HIS A 552 11.13 -15.56 -14.37
N SER A 553 10.84 -16.39 -15.37
CA SER A 553 9.85 -17.47 -15.27
C SER A 553 10.24 -18.53 -14.23
N LEU A 554 11.52 -18.87 -14.14
CA LEU A 554 12.04 -19.79 -13.14
C LEU A 554 11.83 -19.23 -11.72
N LEU A 555 12.27 -18.00 -11.48
CA LEU A 555 12.14 -17.34 -10.17
C LEU A 555 10.67 -17.22 -9.72
N GLN A 556 9.77 -16.85 -10.63
CA GLN A 556 8.33 -16.76 -10.35
C GLN A 556 7.74 -18.13 -9.99
N THR A 557 8.11 -19.18 -10.74
CA THR A 557 7.63 -20.54 -10.51
C THR A 557 8.17 -21.11 -9.20
N GLU A 558 9.44 -20.84 -8.86
CA GLU A 558 10.05 -21.24 -7.58
C GLU A 558 9.35 -20.56 -6.39
N SER A 559 9.12 -19.25 -6.48
CA SER A 559 8.40 -18.49 -5.45
C SER A 559 6.96 -19.03 -5.25
N THR A 560 6.28 -19.32 -6.35
CA THR A 560 4.92 -19.90 -6.34
C THR A 560 4.91 -21.29 -5.74
N ARG A 561 5.90 -22.12 -6.04
CA ARG A 561 6.06 -23.44 -5.42
C ARG A 561 6.31 -23.34 -3.92
N ALA A 562 7.16 -22.41 -3.48
CA ALA A 562 7.39 -22.16 -2.06
C ALA A 562 6.12 -21.71 -1.34
N LEU A 563 5.30 -20.86 -1.98
CA LEU A 563 3.99 -20.47 -1.48
C LEU A 563 3.07 -21.68 -1.28
N VAL A 564 2.90 -22.52 -2.31
CA VAL A 564 2.06 -23.73 -2.23
C VAL A 564 2.60 -24.67 -1.15
N ALA A 565 3.90 -24.93 -1.11
CA ALA A 565 4.52 -25.81 -0.12
C ALA A 565 4.42 -25.30 1.32
N SER A 566 4.19 -24.00 1.54
CA SER A 566 4.06 -23.42 2.87
C SER A 566 2.75 -23.77 3.57
N ILE A 567 1.76 -24.32 2.84
CA ILE A 567 0.47 -24.72 3.42
C ILE A 567 0.58 -26.11 4.06
N GLN A 568 -0.04 -26.28 5.22
CA GLN A 568 -0.24 -27.60 5.83
C GLN A 568 -1.69 -28.02 5.60
N PRO A 569 -2.02 -28.73 4.50
CA PRO A 569 -3.39 -29.10 4.21
C PRO A 569 -3.89 -30.16 5.20
N GLY A 570 -5.17 -30.08 5.56
CA GLY A 570 -5.87 -31.22 6.16
C GLY A 570 -5.96 -32.41 5.19
N LYS A 571 -6.38 -33.56 5.70
CA LYS A 571 -6.50 -34.81 4.93
C LYS A 571 -7.30 -34.66 3.63
N ASP A 572 -8.34 -33.84 3.63
CA ASP A 572 -9.25 -33.69 2.48
C ASP A 572 -8.64 -32.86 1.33
N LEU A 573 -7.56 -32.11 1.59
CA LEU A 573 -6.89 -31.26 0.61
C LEU A 573 -5.53 -31.82 0.15
N SER A 574 -5.04 -32.90 0.77
CA SER A 574 -3.67 -33.40 0.55
C SER A 574 -3.43 -33.80 -0.91
N ALA A 575 -4.37 -34.49 -1.55
CA ALA A 575 -4.24 -34.94 -2.94
C ALA A 575 -4.17 -33.75 -3.93
N LEU A 576 -4.98 -32.71 -3.72
CA LEU A 576 -4.94 -31.49 -4.54
C LEU A 576 -3.64 -30.72 -4.33
N HIS A 577 -3.18 -30.65 -3.08
CA HIS A 577 -1.91 -30.00 -2.73
C HIS A 577 -0.71 -30.70 -3.38
N GLU A 578 -0.61 -32.03 -3.23
CA GLU A 578 0.45 -32.83 -3.83
C GLU A 578 0.44 -32.75 -5.36
N ASN A 579 -0.74 -32.74 -5.98
CA ASN A 579 -0.85 -32.59 -7.43
C ASN A 579 -0.39 -31.20 -7.91
N ALA A 580 -0.72 -30.14 -7.18
CA ALA A 580 -0.26 -28.78 -7.50
C ALA A 580 1.26 -28.67 -7.39
N LEU A 581 1.87 -29.20 -6.33
CA LEU A 581 3.32 -29.24 -6.17
C LEU A 581 4.00 -30.04 -7.28
N ARG A 582 3.48 -31.23 -7.61
CA ARG A 582 4.01 -32.08 -8.68
C ARG A 582 4.01 -31.38 -10.04
N LEU A 583 2.96 -30.63 -10.37
CA LEU A 583 2.87 -29.92 -11.64
C LEU A 583 3.75 -28.66 -11.67
N LEU A 584 3.97 -28.02 -10.52
CA LEU A 584 4.98 -26.96 -10.39
C LEU A 584 6.40 -27.52 -10.55
N ASP A 585 6.69 -28.69 -9.99
CA ASP A 585 7.97 -29.39 -10.17
C ASP A 585 8.23 -29.71 -11.66
N ILE A 586 7.23 -30.22 -12.37
CA ILE A 586 7.31 -30.45 -13.83
C ILE A 586 7.57 -29.14 -14.59
N SER A 587 6.93 -28.04 -14.16
CA SER A 587 7.14 -26.73 -14.78
C SER A 587 8.57 -26.23 -14.57
N LEU A 588 9.13 -26.40 -13.37
CA LEU A 588 10.52 -26.05 -13.05
C LEU A 588 11.51 -26.91 -13.84
N GLU A 589 11.28 -28.21 -13.93
CA GLU A 589 12.11 -29.12 -14.74
C GLU A 589 12.11 -28.69 -16.21
N THR A 590 10.93 -28.38 -16.76
CA THR A 590 10.77 -27.92 -18.14
C THR A 590 11.45 -26.57 -18.38
N LEU A 591 11.34 -25.62 -17.44
CA LEU A 591 12.02 -24.33 -17.51
C LEU A 591 13.54 -24.45 -17.38
N GLY A 592 14.02 -25.45 -16.64
CA GLY A 592 15.44 -25.75 -16.45
C GLY A 592 16.12 -26.40 -17.66
N ASP A 593 15.36 -27.05 -18.54
CA ASP A 593 15.90 -27.60 -19.79
C ASP A 593 16.25 -26.45 -20.78
N PRO A 594 17.54 -26.26 -21.13
CA PRO A 594 17.95 -25.20 -22.05
C PRO A 594 17.34 -25.37 -23.46
N ASN A 595 16.90 -26.58 -23.82
CA ASN A 595 16.29 -26.89 -25.12
C ASN A 595 14.77 -26.75 -25.13
N ALA A 596 14.13 -26.53 -23.98
CA ALA A 596 12.69 -26.34 -23.92
C ALA A 596 12.27 -25.06 -24.64
N SER A 597 11.26 -25.19 -25.49
CA SER A 597 10.66 -24.09 -26.24
C SER A 597 9.33 -23.66 -25.63
N GLN A 598 8.76 -22.56 -26.12
CA GLN A 598 7.44 -22.08 -25.71
C GLN A 598 6.35 -23.16 -25.76
N THR A 599 6.40 -24.06 -26.75
CA THR A 599 5.37 -25.11 -26.93
C THR A 599 5.40 -26.20 -25.86
N SER A 600 6.54 -26.37 -25.17
CA SER A 600 6.67 -27.29 -24.04
C SER A 600 6.43 -26.58 -22.70
N ILE A 601 6.93 -25.34 -22.57
CA ILE A 601 6.85 -24.56 -21.33
C ILE A 601 5.42 -24.10 -21.06
N THR A 602 4.71 -23.59 -22.08
CA THR A 602 3.38 -23.01 -21.90
C THR A 602 2.39 -24.04 -21.34
N PRO A 603 2.24 -25.26 -21.91
CA PRO A 603 1.32 -26.25 -21.37
C PRO A 603 1.69 -26.71 -19.96
N ALA A 604 2.98 -26.83 -19.63
CA ALA A 604 3.43 -27.21 -18.30
C ALA A 604 2.95 -26.21 -17.23
N ILE A 605 3.21 -24.91 -17.46
CA ILE A 605 2.83 -23.83 -16.54
C ILE A 605 1.30 -23.68 -16.46
N ILE A 606 0.58 -23.77 -17.59
CA ILE A 606 -0.89 -23.69 -17.59
C ILE A 606 -1.51 -24.84 -16.81
N ASN A 607 -0.98 -26.06 -16.93
CA ASN A 607 -1.47 -27.20 -16.14
C ASN A 607 -1.21 -27.04 -14.64
N ALA A 608 -0.03 -26.53 -14.25
CA ALA A 608 0.26 -26.19 -12.86
C ALA A 608 -0.73 -25.14 -12.33
N SER A 609 -0.95 -24.07 -13.08
CA SER A 609 -1.88 -22.99 -12.74
C SER A 609 -3.31 -23.50 -12.54
N LYS A 610 -3.80 -24.41 -13.42
CA LYS A 610 -5.12 -25.05 -13.26
C LYS A 610 -5.21 -25.88 -11.98
N SER A 611 -4.19 -26.68 -11.67
CA SER A 611 -4.19 -27.47 -10.43
C SER A 611 -4.16 -26.58 -9.19
N MET A 612 -3.48 -25.44 -9.24
CA MET A 612 -3.49 -24.46 -8.17
C MET A 612 -4.86 -23.80 -7.99
N PHE A 613 -5.55 -23.46 -9.08
CA PHE A 613 -6.93 -22.98 -9.01
C PHE A 613 -7.85 -24.01 -8.37
N SER A 614 -7.75 -25.29 -8.75
CA SER A 614 -8.53 -26.37 -8.12
C SER A 614 -8.25 -26.49 -6.62
N LEU A 615 -6.97 -26.40 -6.21
CA LEU A 615 -6.60 -26.40 -4.79
C LEU A 615 -7.18 -25.19 -4.05
N ALA A 616 -7.04 -23.99 -4.61
CA ALA A 616 -7.50 -22.77 -3.96
C ALA A 616 -9.04 -22.70 -3.87
N ASN A 617 -9.75 -23.17 -4.90
CA ASN A 617 -11.21 -23.29 -4.88
C ASN A 617 -11.69 -24.32 -3.85
N ALA A 618 -10.95 -25.41 -3.65
CA ALA A 618 -11.27 -26.39 -2.61
C ALA A 618 -11.02 -25.85 -1.20
N ILE A 619 -9.98 -25.03 -1.00
CA ILE A 619 -9.74 -24.32 0.27
C ILE A 619 -10.81 -23.25 0.51
N HIS A 620 -11.28 -22.61 -0.55
CA HIS A 620 -12.16 -21.46 -0.44
C HIS A 620 -13.15 -21.43 -1.61
N PRO A 621 -14.28 -22.15 -1.48
CA PRO A 621 -15.27 -22.22 -2.53
C PRO A 621 -16.06 -20.91 -2.61
N ASP A 622 -16.19 -20.39 -3.82
CA ASP A 622 -16.91 -19.15 -4.15
C ASP A 622 -17.49 -19.35 -5.55
N PRO A 623 -18.81 -19.58 -5.71
CA PRO A 623 -19.33 -20.00 -7.00
C PRO A 623 -19.18 -18.96 -8.13
N ALA A 624 -19.13 -17.66 -7.81
CA ALA A 624 -18.94 -16.62 -8.82
C ALA A 624 -17.48 -16.55 -9.26
N ARG A 625 -16.54 -16.61 -8.31
CA ARG A 625 -15.10 -16.63 -8.61
C ARG A 625 -14.66 -17.93 -9.25
N GLU A 626 -15.18 -19.07 -8.79
CA GLU A 626 -14.97 -20.38 -9.41
C GLU A 626 -15.43 -20.36 -10.87
N ALA A 627 -16.58 -19.76 -11.17
CA ALA A 627 -17.06 -19.58 -12.54
C ALA A 627 -16.12 -18.71 -13.38
N LEU A 628 -15.72 -17.53 -12.87
CA LEU A 628 -14.75 -16.66 -13.53
C LEU A 628 -13.45 -17.38 -13.89
N ILE A 629 -12.89 -18.13 -12.94
CA ILE A 629 -11.66 -18.91 -13.12
C ILE A 629 -11.90 -20.03 -14.16
N ALA A 630 -13.00 -20.77 -14.06
CA ALA A 630 -13.32 -21.85 -15.00
C ALA A 630 -13.46 -21.31 -16.44
N PHE A 631 -14.20 -20.21 -16.62
CA PHE A 631 -14.36 -19.54 -17.92
C PHE A 631 -13.01 -19.08 -18.47
N LYS A 632 -12.14 -18.49 -17.62
CA LYS A 632 -10.76 -18.14 -18.01
C LYS A 632 -9.98 -19.37 -18.46
N THR A 633 -10.02 -20.47 -17.70
CA THR A 633 -9.25 -21.68 -18.03
C THR A 633 -9.67 -22.33 -19.34
N ASN A 634 -10.96 -22.30 -19.67
CA ASN A 634 -11.46 -22.77 -20.97
C ASN A 634 -11.00 -21.86 -22.12
N LEU A 635 -10.92 -20.55 -21.89
CA LEU A 635 -10.37 -19.61 -22.87
C LEU A 635 -8.86 -19.82 -23.08
N LEU A 636 -8.11 -20.11 -22.01
CA LEU A 636 -6.69 -20.48 -22.12
C LEU A 636 -6.51 -21.72 -23.00
N ASP A 637 -7.35 -22.74 -22.84
CA ASP A 637 -7.33 -23.93 -23.70
C ASP A 637 -7.62 -23.61 -25.17
N SER A 638 -8.52 -22.65 -25.41
CA SER A 638 -8.89 -22.24 -26.76
C SER A 638 -7.75 -21.55 -27.54
N ILE A 639 -6.69 -21.08 -26.86
CA ILE A 639 -5.51 -20.49 -27.52
C ILE A 639 -4.74 -21.58 -28.26
N SER A 640 -4.48 -22.71 -27.60
CA SER A 640 -3.72 -23.82 -28.19
C SER A 640 -4.60 -24.74 -29.05
N ALA A 641 -5.90 -24.83 -28.74
CA ALA A 641 -6.86 -25.62 -29.48
C ALA A 641 -8.13 -24.79 -29.77
N PRO A 642 -8.15 -23.99 -30.85
CA PRO A 642 -9.31 -23.21 -31.25
C PRO A 642 -10.58 -24.08 -31.39
N PRO A 643 -11.77 -23.54 -31.13
CA PRO A 643 -13.00 -24.33 -31.14
C PRO A 643 -13.23 -24.96 -32.52
N ALA A 644 -13.41 -26.29 -32.56
CA ALA A 644 -13.57 -27.04 -33.81
C ALA A 644 -15.01 -27.00 -34.38
N THR A 645 -15.99 -26.56 -33.59
CA THR A 645 -17.41 -26.54 -34.00
C THR A 645 -18.09 -25.25 -33.61
N LEU A 646 -19.15 -24.89 -34.35
CA LEU A 646 -20.01 -23.75 -34.05
C LEU A 646 -20.55 -23.79 -32.60
N ASN A 647 -20.93 -24.97 -32.11
CA ASN A 647 -21.43 -25.13 -30.75
C ASN A 647 -20.33 -24.92 -29.69
N ALA A 648 -19.11 -25.41 -29.94
CA ALA A 648 -17.97 -25.12 -29.07
C ALA A 648 -17.66 -23.61 -29.04
N GLY A 649 -17.73 -22.94 -30.21
CA GLY A 649 -17.60 -21.49 -30.30
C GLY A 649 -18.69 -20.75 -29.52
N ARG A 650 -19.96 -21.17 -29.64
CA ARG A 650 -21.09 -20.58 -28.89
C ARG A 650 -20.94 -20.76 -27.38
N ASN A 651 -20.49 -21.93 -26.92
CA ASN A 651 -20.21 -22.17 -25.51
C ASN A 651 -19.16 -21.19 -24.97
N LEU A 652 -18.03 -21.02 -25.68
CA LEU A 652 -17.03 -20.01 -25.31
C LEU A 652 -17.62 -18.59 -25.34
N SER A 653 -18.46 -18.28 -26.32
CA SER A 653 -19.17 -17.00 -26.41
C SER A 653 -20.04 -16.74 -25.18
N ASP A 654 -20.71 -17.76 -24.64
CA ASP A 654 -21.54 -17.65 -23.45
C ASP A 654 -20.71 -17.53 -22.16
N GLN A 655 -19.56 -18.21 -22.09
CA GLN A 655 -18.61 -18.04 -20.98
C GLN A 655 -18.00 -16.64 -20.93
N ILE A 656 -17.70 -16.04 -22.10
CA ILE A 656 -17.26 -14.64 -22.18
C ILE A 656 -18.35 -13.69 -21.66
N LYS A 657 -19.63 -13.96 -21.93
CA LYS A 657 -20.75 -13.19 -21.34
C LYS A 657 -20.80 -13.36 -19.81
N GLY A 658 -20.51 -14.54 -19.29
CA GLY A 658 -20.39 -14.78 -17.85
C GLY A 658 -19.29 -13.96 -17.20
N ILE A 659 -18.12 -13.85 -17.84
CA ILE A 659 -17.03 -12.96 -17.37
C ILE A 659 -17.50 -11.50 -17.34
N LEU A 660 -18.14 -11.02 -18.42
CA LEU A 660 -18.67 -9.66 -18.49
C LEU A 660 -19.78 -9.41 -17.44
N TYR A 661 -20.62 -10.40 -17.16
CA TYR A 661 -21.66 -10.32 -16.16
C TYR A 661 -21.06 -10.07 -14.77
N TRP A 662 -20.15 -10.94 -14.31
CA TRP A 662 -19.54 -10.82 -12.99
C TRP A 662 -18.64 -9.60 -12.87
N ALA A 663 -17.94 -9.20 -13.94
CA ALA A 663 -17.20 -7.94 -13.95
C ALA A 663 -18.13 -6.73 -13.71
N ARG A 664 -19.30 -6.65 -14.37
CA ARG A 664 -20.25 -5.56 -14.12
C ARG A 664 -20.83 -5.57 -12.71
N VAL A 665 -21.19 -6.76 -12.19
CA VAL A 665 -21.62 -6.93 -10.80
C VAL A 665 -20.54 -6.42 -9.83
N ALA A 666 -19.28 -6.80 -10.04
CA ALA A 666 -18.16 -6.32 -9.24
C ALA A 666 -18.00 -4.79 -9.32
N SER A 667 -18.15 -4.20 -10.50
CA SER A 667 -18.08 -2.75 -10.72
C SER A 667 -19.15 -1.98 -9.93
N ASP A 668 -20.39 -2.44 -10.01
CA ASP A 668 -21.53 -1.80 -9.35
C ASP A 668 -21.40 -1.89 -7.82
N GLN A 669 -21.14 -3.09 -7.29
CA GLN A 669 -20.95 -3.30 -5.86
C GLN A 669 -19.78 -2.49 -5.31
N ALA A 670 -18.66 -2.48 -6.02
CA ALA A 670 -17.49 -1.70 -5.63
C ALA A 670 -17.79 -0.19 -5.61
N ASN A 671 -18.57 0.33 -6.55
CA ASN A 671 -18.95 1.74 -6.55
C ASN A 671 -19.83 2.12 -5.34
N ASP A 672 -20.75 1.24 -4.94
CA ASP A 672 -21.61 1.44 -3.78
C ASP A 672 -20.81 1.42 -2.47
N ILE A 673 -19.93 0.43 -2.30
CA ILE A 673 -19.02 0.36 -1.14
C ILE A 673 -18.13 1.60 -1.08
N ALA A 674 -17.54 2.01 -2.22
CA ALA A 674 -16.71 3.21 -2.29
C ALA A 674 -17.47 4.47 -1.84
N LYS A 675 -18.71 4.64 -2.34
CA LYS A 675 -19.59 5.77 -2.03
C LYS A 675 -19.96 5.85 -0.56
N LEU A 676 -20.35 4.72 0.04
CA LEU A 676 -20.72 4.63 1.46
C LEU A 676 -19.51 4.83 2.38
N SER A 677 -18.35 4.30 1.96
CA SER A 677 -17.10 4.43 2.70
C SER A 677 -16.59 5.87 2.69
N ARG A 678 -16.40 6.47 1.51
CA ARG A 678 -15.80 7.81 1.35
C ARG A 678 -16.43 8.64 0.23
N LYS A 679 -16.42 8.13 -1.00
CA LYS A 679 -16.95 8.80 -2.21
C LYS A 679 -17.10 7.83 -3.37
N SER A 680 -17.92 8.17 -4.36
CA SER A 680 -17.95 7.40 -5.62
C SER A 680 -16.58 7.47 -6.31
N VAL A 681 -16.16 6.39 -6.96
CA VAL A 681 -14.79 6.21 -7.45
C VAL A 681 -14.31 7.34 -8.37
N CYS A 682 -15.17 7.82 -9.27
CA CYS A 682 -14.84 8.92 -10.19
C CYS A 682 -15.14 10.33 -9.64
N ALA A 683 -15.50 10.47 -8.36
CA ALA A 683 -15.85 11.76 -7.77
C ALA A 683 -14.60 12.57 -7.37
N LYS A 684 -14.64 13.88 -7.64
CA LYS A 684 -13.55 14.81 -7.29
C LYS A 684 -13.41 15.05 -5.78
N GLY A 685 -14.53 15.09 -5.04
CA GLY A 685 -14.56 15.36 -3.61
C GLY A 685 -15.17 14.22 -2.78
N ASP A 686 -14.92 14.26 -1.47
CA ASP A 686 -15.50 13.31 -0.51
C ASP A 686 -17.03 13.49 -0.42
N SER A 687 -17.76 12.38 -0.26
CA SER A 687 -19.21 12.44 -0.05
C SER A 687 -19.52 12.92 1.36
N THR A 688 -20.37 13.94 1.49
CA THR A 688 -20.78 14.50 2.79
C THR A 688 -21.65 13.55 3.61
N SER A 689 -22.11 12.44 3.02
CA SER A 689 -22.94 11.43 3.68
C SER A 689 -22.19 10.13 3.99
N SER A 690 -20.89 10.05 3.72
CA SER A 690 -20.07 8.86 3.92
C SER A 690 -19.63 8.68 5.37
N ALA A 691 -19.27 7.45 5.74
CA ALA A 691 -18.72 7.15 7.06
C ALA A 691 -17.38 7.88 7.30
N TYR A 692 -16.51 7.95 6.28
CA TYR A 692 -15.23 8.67 6.35
C TYR A 692 -15.41 10.15 6.70
N HIS A 693 -16.36 10.83 6.06
CA HIS A 693 -16.61 12.25 6.32
C HIS A 693 -17.09 12.51 7.75
N VAL A 694 -17.96 11.65 8.27
CA VAL A 694 -18.45 11.77 9.65
C VAL A 694 -17.34 11.48 10.66
N ALA A 695 -16.52 10.44 10.43
CA ALA A 695 -15.37 10.14 11.28
C ALA A 695 -14.36 11.29 11.32
N ARG A 696 -14.05 11.90 10.15
CA ARG A 696 -13.20 13.09 10.07
C ARG A 696 -13.78 14.26 10.86
N LYS A 697 -15.09 14.53 10.73
CA LYS A 697 -15.76 15.59 11.50
C LYS A 697 -15.72 15.34 13.00
N LEU A 698 -15.90 14.10 13.43
CA LEU A 698 -15.80 13.70 14.84
C LEU A 698 -14.39 13.99 15.39
N LEU A 699 -13.34 13.55 14.69
CA LEU A 699 -11.96 13.79 15.09
C LEU A 699 -11.62 15.29 15.19
N VAL A 700 -11.97 16.08 14.16
CA VAL A 700 -11.79 17.55 14.20
C VAL A 700 -12.56 18.18 15.35
N SER A 701 -13.73 17.65 15.70
CA SER A 701 -14.52 18.17 16.83
C SER A 701 -13.89 17.84 18.18
N ILE A 702 -13.23 16.69 18.31
CA ILE A 702 -12.50 16.28 19.52
C ILE A 702 -11.22 17.10 19.70
N ASP A 703 -10.48 17.36 18.62
CA ASP A 703 -9.26 18.17 18.67
C ASP A 703 -9.55 19.67 18.90
N GLY A 704 -10.74 20.14 18.50
CA GLY A 704 -11.21 21.50 18.75
C GLY A 704 -11.93 21.68 20.09
N GLU A 705 -12.29 22.93 20.41
CA GLU A 705 -13.09 23.27 21.60
C GLU A 705 -14.60 23.01 21.41
N SER A 706 -14.97 21.83 20.88
CA SER A 706 -16.38 21.50 20.66
C SER A 706 -17.08 21.07 21.94
N LYS A 707 -18.39 21.37 22.03
CA LYS A 707 -19.24 20.86 23.12
C LYS A 707 -19.34 19.33 23.05
N VAL A 708 -19.32 18.66 24.21
CA VAL A 708 -19.44 17.19 24.29
C VAL A 708 -20.74 16.67 23.63
N THR A 709 -21.82 17.46 23.65
CA THR A 709 -23.07 17.12 22.94
C THR A 709 -22.89 16.97 21.42
N THR A 710 -21.97 17.75 20.82
CA THR A 710 -21.62 17.63 19.40
C THR A 710 -20.86 16.34 19.14
N ILE A 711 -19.94 15.97 20.04
CA ILE A 711 -19.19 14.71 19.98
C ILE A 711 -20.15 13.51 20.01
N VAL A 712 -21.11 13.50 20.95
CA VAL A 712 -22.13 12.44 21.05
C VAL A 712 -22.95 12.32 19.77
N THR A 713 -23.43 13.44 19.23
CA THR A 713 -24.24 13.45 17.98
C THR A 713 -23.45 12.92 16.77
N LEU A 714 -22.18 13.31 16.65
CA LEU A 714 -21.30 12.83 15.58
C LEU A 714 -20.96 11.34 15.75
N LEU A 715 -20.80 10.86 16.99
CA LEU A 715 -20.58 9.45 17.29
C LEU A 715 -21.81 8.59 16.92
N ASP A 716 -23.03 9.05 17.23
CA ASP A 716 -24.27 8.39 16.82
C ASP A 716 -24.38 8.32 15.28
N THR A 717 -24.11 9.45 14.62
CA THR A 717 -24.11 9.51 13.15
C THR A 717 -23.06 8.56 12.56
N LEU A 718 -21.88 8.48 13.19
CA LEU A 718 -20.81 7.59 12.74
C LEU A 718 -21.23 6.12 12.87
N LEU A 719 -21.82 5.74 14.02
CA LEU A 719 -22.36 4.40 14.25
C LEU A 719 -23.39 4.01 13.17
N ASP A 720 -24.33 4.90 12.85
CA ASP A 720 -25.35 4.65 11.84
C ASP A 720 -24.77 4.48 10.44
N LYS A 721 -23.83 5.35 10.03
CA LYS A 721 -23.16 5.22 8.74
C LYS A 721 -22.30 3.97 8.63
N THR A 722 -21.65 3.57 9.72
CA THR A 722 -20.84 2.35 9.78
C THR A 722 -21.72 1.11 9.65
N LYS A 723 -22.90 1.08 10.30
CA LYS A 723 -23.88 -0.01 10.16
C LYS A 723 -24.47 -0.11 8.75
N ILE A 724 -24.77 1.02 8.11
CA ILE A 724 -25.23 1.01 6.72
C ILE A 724 -24.15 0.43 5.81
N LEU A 725 -22.88 0.82 5.99
CA LEU A 725 -21.77 0.27 5.21
C LEU A 725 -21.61 -1.25 5.42
N GLU A 726 -21.76 -1.74 6.67
CA GLU A 726 -21.67 -3.16 7.00
C GLU A 726 -22.71 -4.01 6.25
N GLN A 727 -23.94 -3.52 6.08
CA GLN A 727 -24.99 -4.24 5.34
C GLN A 727 -24.67 -4.47 3.85
N TYR A 728 -23.80 -3.64 3.28
CA TYR A 728 -23.33 -3.73 1.89
C TYR A 728 -22.00 -4.46 1.76
N LEU A 729 -21.30 -4.69 2.87
CA LEU A 729 -20.01 -5.38 2.90
C LEU A 729 -20.24 -6.86 3.18
N GLU A 730 -20.78 -7.61 2.22
CA GLU A 730 -20.78 -9.08 2.31
C GLU A 730 -19.40 -9.61 1.87
N ALA A 731 -18.45 -9.50 2.79
CA ALA A 731 -17.09 -9.98 2.63
C ALA A 731 -16.79 -11.09 3.65
N PRO A 732 -17.38 -12.29 3.52
CA PRO A 732 -17.16 -13.39 4.47
C PRO A 732 -15.70 -13.90 4.48
N TYR A 733 -14.85 -13.38 3.60
CA TYR A 733 -13.55 -13.94 3.27
C TYR A 733 -12.38 -13.25 4.00
N ALA A 734 -11.53 -14.05 4.64
CA ALA A 734 -10.42 -13.60 5.47
C ALA A 734 -9.12 -13.23 4.69
N THR A 735 -9.19 -13.10 3.37
CA THR A 735 -8.02 -12.80 2.52
C THR A 735 -7.86 -11.31 2.21
N ALA A 736 -8.79 -10.44 2.62
CA ALA A 736 -8.78 -9.04 2.20
C ALA A 736 -7.75 -8.20 2.98
N GLY A 737 -7.51 -6.97 2.54
CA GLY A 737 -6.66 -6.02 3.25
C GLY A 737 -7.43 -5.23 4.31
N VAL A 738 -7.27 -5.58 5.59
CA VAL A 738 -7.77 -4.77 6.73
C VAL A 738 -6.66 -3.85 7.27
N PRO A 739 -6.96 -2.61 7.73
CA PRO A 739 -5.93 -1.70 8.23
C PRO A 739 -5.01 -2.37 9.27
N THR A 740 -3.70 -2.19 9.11
CA THR A 740 -2.75 -2.70 10.10
C THR A 740 -2.99 -2.00 11.45
N ILE A 741 -3.23 -2.79 12.51
CA ILE A 741 -3.34 -2.26 13.86
C ILE A 741 -1.94 -2.13 14.46
N TRP A 742 -1.46 -0.89 14.54
CA TRP A 742 -0.19 -0.54 15.16
C TRP A 742 -0.36 -0.16 16.64
N VAL A 743 0.41 -0.83 17.50
CA VAL A 743 0.35 -0.74 18.97
C VAL A 743 1.68 -0.22 19.50
N GLY A 744 1.59 0.63 20.53
CA GLY A 744 2.77 1.27 21.14
C GLY A 744 2.97 2.72 20.68
N SER A 745 3.73 3.48 21.47
CA SER A 745 4.01 4.89 21.18
C SER A 745 5.04 5.05 20.06
N SER A 746 5.98 4.10 19.90
CA SER A 746 6.94 4.15 18.79
C SER A 746 6.29 3.99 17.42
N CYS A 747 5.05 3.49 17.36
CA CYS A 747 4.31 3.37 16.11
C CYS A 747 3.43 4.58 15.79
N ALA A 748 3.51 5.68 16.54
CA ALA A 748 2.63 6.84 16.37
C ALA A 748 2.61 7.37 14.93
N PHE A 749 3.75 7.38 14.25
CA PHE A 749 3.85 7.83 12.84
C PHE A 749 3.18 6.89 11.83
N LEU A 750 2.89 5.64 12.21
CA LEU A 750 2.16 4.65 11.39
C LEU A 750 0.68 4.57 11.75
N LYS A 751 0.26 5.15 12.89
CA LYS A 751 -1.15 5.19 13.27
C LYS A 751 -1.91 6.12 12.32
N PRO A 752 -3.20 5.83 12.03
CA PRO A 752 -4.04 6.70 11.24
C PRO A 752 -4.00 8.15 11.74
N PRO A 753 -3.90 9.13 10.83
CA PRO A 753 -3.86 10.52 11.22
C PRO A 753 -5.20 10.98 11.82
N ILE A 754 -5.14 11.61 12.99
CA ILE A 754 -6.29 12.28 13.62
C ILE A 754 -6.69 13.58 12.89
N GLY A 755 -5.79 14.13 12.08
CA GLY A 755 -6.03 15.33 11.26
C GLY A 755 -5.28 15.26 9.92
N ILE A 756 -3.98 15.58 9.97
CA ILE A 756 -3.03 15.62 8.84
C ILE A 756 -2.26 14.30 8.71
N ASP A 757 -1.91 13.91 7.47
CA ASP A 757 -1.11 12.72 7.21
C ASP A 757 0.21 12.76 8.00
N SER A 758 0.63 11.60 8.51
CA SER A 758 1.92 11.52 9.20
C SER A 758 3.08 11.80 8.25
N TRP A 759 4.21 12.24 8.81
CA TRP A 759 5.45 12.50 8.05
C TRP A 759 5.87 11.31 7.19
N TRP A 760 5.58 10.10 7.64
CA TRP A 760 5.86 8.85 6.94
C TRP A 760 5.15 8.75 5.58
N THR A 761 3.88 9.13 5.55
CA THR A 761 3.07 9.10 4.33
C THR A 761 3.29 10.36 3.51
N ALA A 762 3.25 11.54 4.15
CA ALA A 762 3.41 12.83 3.50
C ALA A 762 4.76 12.94 2.78
N ASN A 763 5.84 12.47 3.41
CA ASN A 763 7.18 12.49 2.83
C ASN A 763 7.53 11.21 2.04
N LYS A 764 6.59 10.29 1.85
CA LYS A 764 6.74 9.06 1.04
C LYS A 764 7.86 8.10 1.49
N TRP A 765 8.28 8.16 2.76
CA TRP A 765 9.25 7.22 3.34
C TRP A 765 8.81 5.76 3.22
N LYS A 766 7.49 5.52 3.22
CA LYS A 766 6.90 4.20 3.03
C LYS A 766 7.34 3.46 1.77
N ASN A 767 7.80 4.18 0.75
CA ASN A 767 8.23 3.59 -0.52
C ASN A 767 9.70 3.11 -0.50
N LEU A 768 10.47 3.48 0.53
CA LEU A 768 11.93 3.29 0.57
C LEU A 768 12.39 2.46 1.77
N VAL A 769 11.45 2.05 2.64
CA VAL A 769 11.77 1.36 3.88
C VAL A 769 11.12 -0.03 3.89
N PHE A 770 11.97 -1.01 4.17
CA PHE A 770 11.70 -2.44 4.12
C PHE A 770 12.07 -3.07 5.45
N TYR A 771 11.54 -4.24 5.73
CA TYR A 771 12.00 -5.05 6.84
C TYR A 771 11.91 -6.54 6.52
N GLN A 772 12.80 -7.29 7.17
CA GLN A 772 12.73 -8.74 7.26
C GLN A 772 12.52 -9.16 8.69
N ILE A 773 11.65 -10.16 8.89
CA ILE A 773 11.47 -10.85 10.16
C ILE A 773 12.04 -12.27 10.06
N SER A 774 12.70 -12.76 11.10
CA SER A 774 13.18 -14.16 11.15
C SER A 774 12.03 -15.16 11.24
N ASN A 775 10.95 -14.74 11.90
CA ASN A 775 9.73 -15.50 12.12
C ASN A 775 8.61 -14.52 12.49
N GLN A 776 7.35 -14.89 12.26
CA GLN A 776 6.20 -14.11 12.72
C GLN A 776 6.13 -14.03 14.25
N THR A 777 6.40 -15.15 14.92
CA THR A 777 6.27 -15.27 16.37
C THR A 777 7.47 -14.64 17.04
N HIS A 778 7.22 -13.63 17.88
CA HIS A 778 8.26 -12.87 18.57
C HIS A 778 9.12 -13.71 19.52
N GLN A 779 8.61 -14.85 20.00
CA GLN A 779 9.36 -15.76 20.88
C GLN A 779 10.35 -16.66 20.13
N ALA A 780 10.24 -16.78 18.81
CA ALA A 780 11.16 -17.59 18.03
C ALA A 780 12.57 -16.96 18.01
N PRO A 781 13.64 -17.77 18.04
CA PRO A 781 14.99 -17.24 17.99
C PRO A 781 15.25 -16.51 16.67
N GLY A 782 16.04 -15.43 16.73
CA GLY A 782 16.45 -14.69 15.55
C GLY A 782 17.42 -15.50 14.68
N THR A 783 17.27 -15.39 13.36
CA THR A 783 18.08 -16.13 12.37
C THR A 783 18.82 -15.20 11.41
N LEU A 784 18.48 -13.91 11.40
CA LEU A 784 19.03 -12.94 10.44
C LEU A 784 20.46 -12.57 10.80
N LYS A 785 21.30 -12.42 9.76
CA LYS A 785 22.73 -12.12 9.87
C LYS A 785 23.05 -10.82 9.17
N VAL A 786 23.86 -9.97 9.80
CA VAL A 786 24.41 -8.77 9.18
C VAL A 786 25.93 -8.89 9.14
N ASN A 787 26.52 -8.80 7.95
CA ASN A 787 27.95 -9.04 7.71
C ASN A 787 28.43 -10.39 8.30
N GLY A 788 27.57 -11.42 8.21
CA GLY A 788 27.83 -12.77 8.74
C GLY A 788 27.67 -12.94 10.26
N GLY A 789 27.44 -11.86 11.01
CA GLY A 789 27.30 -11.88 12.47
C GLY A 789 25.85 -11.70 12.97
N GLY A 790 25.64 -11.98 14.25
CA GLY A 790 24.36 -11.77 14.95
C GLY A 790 23.37 -12.93 14.82
N ASN A 791 22.18 -12.76 15.41
CA ASN A 791 21.00 -13.65 15.32
C ASN A 791 19.78 -12.75 15.50
N TYR A 792 19.59 -11.82 14.57
CA TYR A 792 18.57 -10.77 14.71
C TYR A 792 17.19 -11.34 14.39
N GLN A 793 16.19 -10.87 15.12
CA GLN A 793 14.78 -11.18 14.85
C GLN A 793 14.22 -10.29 13.75
N THR A 794 14.68 -9.03 13.71
CA THR A 794 14.26 -8.04 12.72
C THR A 794 15.48 -7.36 12.12
N VAL A 795 15.42 -7.09 10.81
CA VAL A 795 16.33 -6.18 10.12
C VAL A 795 15.47 -5.22 9.32
N VAL A 796 15.59 -3.93 9.60
CA VAL A 796 14.93 -2.86 8.84
C VAL A 796 15.96 -2.22 7.93
N LEU A 797 15.57 -1.93 6.69
CA LEU A 797 16.44 -1.37 5.66
C LEU A 797 15.79 -0.16 5.00
N ALA A 798 16.52 0.94 4.92
CA ALA A 798 16.21 2.09 4.09
C ALA A 798 17.11 2.05 2.84
N SER A 799 16.50 2.13 1.67
CA SER A 799 17.09 1.77 0.37
C SER A 799 17.90 2.89 -0.30
N GLY A 800 18.32 3.90 0.45
CA GLY A 800 19.08 5.02 -0.07
C GLY A 800 18.39 5.78 -1.22
N LYS A 801 19.18 6.61 -1.91
CA LYS A 801 18.81 7.17 -3.23
C LYS A 801 18.93 6.10 -4.30
N ALA A 802 18.13 6.16 -5.37
CA ALA A 802 18.39 5.28 -6.51
C ALA A 802 19.83 5.49 -7.07
N ILE A 803 20.59 4.41 -7.24
CA ILE A 803 21.95 4.41 -7.82
C ILE A 803 22.07 3.41 -8.97
N ASN A 804 23.10 3.57 -9.80
CA ASN A 804 23.34 2.75 -10.99
C ASN A 804 22.13 2.78 -11.95
N THR A 805 21.55 1.62 -12.24
CA THR A 805 20.41 1.42 -13.15
C THR A 805 19.10 1.14 -12.41
N GLN A 806 19.03 1.42 -11.11
CA GLN A 806 17.83 1.19 -10.32
C GLN A 806 16.66 2.04 -10.84
N ASP A 807 15.52 1.40 -11.13
CA ASP A 807 14.26 2.06 -11.46
C ASP A 807 13.18 1.68 -10.43
N ARG A 808 12.83 2.62 -9.56
CA ARG A 808 11.81 2.44 -8.50
C ARG A 808 10.43 2.05 -9.05
N LYS A 809 10.16 2.24 -10.35
CA LYS A 809 8.91 1.76 -10.99
C LYS A 809 8.85 0.24 -11.07
N THR A 810 9.99 -0.42 -11.14
CA THR A 810 10.08 -1.88 -11.13
C THR A 810 10.25 -2.35 -9.69
N ARG A 811 9.22 -2.97 -9.12
CA ARG A 811 9.20 -3.41 -7.71
C ARG A 811 9.92 -4.74 -7.53
N THR A 812 11.25 -4.72 -7.64
CA THR A 812 12.14 -5.85 -7.30
C THR A 812 13.30 -5.34 -6.47
N THR A 813 13.88 -6.17 -5.60
CA THR A 813 14.93 -5.76 -4.65
C THR A 813 16.16 -5.19 -5.35
N VAL A 814 16.51 -5.65 -6.55
CA VAL A 814 17.60 -5.09 -7.37
C VAL A 814 17.37 -3.65 -7.83
N ASN A 815 16.12 -3.22 -7.91
CA ASN A 815 15.74 -1.84 -8.21
C ASN A 815 15.66 -0.97 -6.96
N PHE A 816 15.92 -1.56 -5.79
CA PHE A 816 15.92 -0.83 -4.54
C PHE A 816 17.23 -0.86 -3.77
N MET A 817 17.93 -1.98 -3.77
CA MET A 817 18.99 -2.29 -2.83
C MET A 817 20.25 -2.72 -3.58
N GLU A 818 21.34 -2.96 -2.85
CA GLU A 818 22.60 -3.43 -3.42
C GLU A 818 23.15 -4.72 -2.81
N LYS A 819 24.02 -5.40 -3.56
CA LYS A 819 24.73 -6.60 -3.13
C LYS A 819 23.76 -7.68 -2.60
N ILE A 820 24.08 -8.32 -1.47
CA ILE A 820 23.24 -9.37 -0.88
C ILE A 820 21.93 -8.83 -0.31
N ASN A 821 21.76 -7.51 -0.13
CA ASN A 821 20.48 -6.95 0.28
C ASN A 821 19.45 -7.05 -0.87
N ALA A 822 19.94 -6.95 -2.12
CA ALA A 822 19.20 -7.12 -3.36
C ALA A 822 19.00 -8.57 -3.82
N ASP A 823 19.10 -9.55 -2.91
CA ASP A 823 18.89 -10.96 -3.23
C ASP A 823 17.46 -11.19 -3.77
N SER A 824 17.33 -11.91 -4.89
CA SER A 824 16.04 -12.12 -5.57
C SER A 824 15.09 -13.05 -4.79
N SER A 825 15.57 -13.79 -3.78
CA SER A 825 14.69 -14.54 -2.88
C SER A 825 13.76 -13.65 -2.04
N ARG A 826 14.02 -12.33 -2.02
CA ARG A 826 13.19 -11.30 -1.41
C ARG A 826 12.16 -10.67 -2.34
N ASP A 827 12.17 -11.05 -3.62
CA ASP A 827 11.15 -10.66 -4.58
C ASP A 827 9.89 -11.52 -4.42
N ASN A 828 8.88 -11.22 -5.23
CA ASN A 828 7.62 -11.95 -5.25
C ASN A 828 7.01 -12.02 -3.85
N PHE A 829 6.59 -13.20 -3.36
CA PHE A 829 5.96 -13.35 -2.05
C PHE A 829 6.96 -13.36 -0.87
N ALA A 830 8.26 -13.51 -1.13
CA ALA A 830 9.31 -13.55 -0.11
C ALA A 830 9.03 -14.47 1.10
N ILE A 831 8.58 -15.71 0.84
CA ILE A 831 8.27 -16.72 1.88
C ILE A 831 9.54 -17.34 2.48
N THR A 832 10.59 -17.51 1.67
CA THR A 832 11.88 -18.09 2.09
C THR A 832 13.05 -17.20 1.66
N PRO A 833 13.10 -15.92 2.08
CA PRO A 833 14.14 -15.00 1.66
C PRO A 833 15.48 -15.35 2.32
N SER A 834 16.56 -14.93 1.67
CA SER A 834 17.91 -14.98 2.21
C SER A 834 17.96 -14.34 3.61
N VAL A 835 18.61 -15.02 4.56
CA VAL A 835 18.76 -14.54 5.94
C VAL A 835 19.96 -13.60 6.10
N SER A 836 20.73 -13.37 5.04
CA SER A 836 21.98 -12.61 5.06
C SER A 836 21.78 -11.19 4.56
N PHE A 837 22.35 -10.24 5.30
CA PHE A 837 22.40 -8.82 4.98
C PHE A 837 23.84 -8.30 5.04
N THR A 838 24.09 -7.19 4.37
CA THR A 838 25.36 -6.47 4.46
C THR A 838 25.16 -4.99 4.72
N THR A 839 26.09 -4.41 5.47
CA THR A 839 26.23 -2.96 5.64
C THR A 839 27.71 -2.58 5.46
N GLN A 840 27.96 -1.49 4.77
CA GLN A 840 29.31 -0.99 4.51
C GLN A 840 29.33 0.55 4.39
N PRO A 841 30.52 1.19 4.37
CA PRO A 841 30.63 2.62 4.11
C PRO A 841 29.96 3.03 2.79
N LEU A 842 29.51 4.28 2.71
CA LEU A 842 28.88 4.83 1.50
C LEU A 842 29.84 4.76 0.31
N SER A 843 29.30 4.41 -0.84
CA SER A 843 30.00 4.53 -2.11
C SER A 843 29.03 4.89 -3.23
N SER A 844 29.55 5.08 -4.43
CA SER A 844 28.73 5.18 -5.65
C SER A 844 27.95 3.91 -5.98
N SER A 845 28.29 2.79 -5.34
CA SER A 845 27.73 1.45 -5.60
C SER A 845 27.05 0.82 -4.39
N PHE A 846 26.90 1.55 -3.28
CA PHE A 846 26.21 1.07 -2.09
C PHE A 846 25.77 2.23 -1.19
N ASN A 847 24.48 2.25 -0.86
CA ASN A 847 23.93 3.24 0.05
C ASN A 847 22.84 2.70 0.99
N ASP A 848 22.53 1.40 0.97
CA ASP A 848 21.61 0.79 1.93
C ASP A 848 21.96 1.14 3.41
N ARG A 849 20.91 1.41 4.20
CA ARG A 849 21.00 1.71 5.63
C ARG A 849 20.14 0.80 6.48
N LEU A 850 20.78 0.10 7.42
CA LEU A 850 20.12 -0.93 8.22
C LEU A 850 19.99 -0.53 9.69
N ALA A 851 18.92 -1.00 10.32
CA ALA A 851 18.71 -1.05 11.76
C ALA A 851 18.32 -2.48 12.16
N TYR A 852 18.97 -3.04 13.17
CA TYR A 852 18.82 -4.46 13.55
C TYR A 852 19.13 -4.68 15.04
#